data_AF-A0A2E7RWX4-F1
#
_entry.id   AF-A0A2E7RWX4-F1
#
_cell.length_a   1.000
_cell.length_b   1.000
_cell.length_c   1.000
_cell.angle_alpha   90.00
_cell.angle_beta   90.00
_cell.angle_gamma   90.00
#
_symmetry.space_group_name_H-M   'P 1'
#
loop_
_entity.id
_entity.type
_entity.pdbx_description
1 polymer ?
#
loop_
_entity_poly.entity_id
_entity_poly.type
_entity_poly.pdbx_seq_one_letter_code
_entity_poly.pdbx_strand_id
1 'polypeptide(L)'
;MVELTIDGQPLRVPAGTSIWEAARTAGIEIPALCHEPGLEPVGVCRMCVVDVGERVLAAGCVRECAEGMTVETDSRAVNDHRRQLTRLLLTEHPSPCQQQQRTGDCSLEQLGQQFGLLDPDQTSQPSCSAPDRPLDHSSPVIAVDHQACILCDRCIRACDDIQSNEVIGRTGKGATARIAFDFDQPMGQSTCVSCGECAAACPTGALVGQTLTLPVVSRDQMTGVETVCPYCGVGCAVTAWTHQDTIVELEGRQSPVNQGRLCVKGRYGWDYTLHPHRLKTPLIRRESAYPKGPLSPEVVTSLPGKGRKPGGLVDLETVLPAFREATWDEALALVGDRLTSIRDTHGSNSLAGFGSAKGSNEEAYLFQKFIRAGLGTNNVDHCTRLCHASSVAALMETIGSGAVTNVFADVARADVALVTGSNTTANHPVAATFIKQAAKAGTDLIVVDVRRNAIADVARHFAQIRPGTDVAFYNALLHVLCRDGLLDRDYIATHTEGFDELEALVTNDYSPEQSSAVCGVPAEQIEAIAHTIGRATPPGGGGSMIVFWGMGISQHVTGTDNARCLISLCLATGNVGRPGTGLHPLRGQNNVQGASDAGLIPMVFPDYQSVTDDTHRQKFAQAWGHDLDPTPGLTVVEIMKGALEGSIRGMYIMGENPFISDPNANKVRRALSELDFLAIQDIFLTETAEFADVILPASSYFEKTGTYTNTDRRVQLGRPVLDPPGDARQDWEILCEVSRRVGLESDYADVAAVFDEFTSLTRNYQGLSHEILGTTGRLWPCPDPENDDGTQILFGDGFPTDNGRGRFVPCPYQPADELPDDEYPFVLNTGRVLEHWHTGSMTRRSKALDAIQPEAFVAIHPDDLEQLDANDGQWLRITSRRGSIELAARADQGVQPGEIFVPFHFREAAANTLTNDALDPHGKIPEFKVCAVQVAPVNPAGDH
;
A
#
# COMPACT_ATOMS: atom_id res chain seq x y z
N MET A 1 -33.40 -23.97 1.46
CA MET A 1 -33.19 -24.56 0.12
C MET A 1 -34.51 -24.54 -0.61
N VAL A 2 -34.48 -24.30 -1.91
CA VAL A 2 -35.60 -24.25 -2.83
C VAL A 2 -35.30 -25.20 -3.99
N GLU A 3 -36.26 -26.03 -4.38
CA GLU A 3 -36.16 -26.92 -5.54
C GLU A 3 -36.85 -26.30 -6.77
N LEU A 4 -36.16 -26.29 -7.90
CA LEU A 4 -36.66 -25.74 -9.17
C LEU A 4 -36.12 -26.54 -10.37
N THR A 5 -36.64 -26.28 -11.56
CA THR A 5 -36.14 -26.87 -12.81
C THR A 5 -35.79 -25.76 -13.80
N ILE A 6 -34.56 -25.74 -14.32
CA ILE A 6 -34.12 -24.82 -15.38
C ILE A 6 -33.73 -25.65 -16.61
N ASP A 7 -34.38 -25.42 -17.75
CA ASP A 7 -34.16 -26.16 -19.01
C ASP A 7 -34.20 -27.69 -18.85
N GLY A 8 -35.15 -28.16 -18.03
CA GLY A 8 -35.32 -29.58 -17.70
C GLY A 8 -34.33 -30.13 -16.68
N GLN A 9 -33.36 -29.34 -16.19
CA GLN A 9 -32.43 -29.73 -15.15
C GLN A 9 -32.97 -29.38 -13.75
N PRO A 10 -33.17 -30.38 -12.86
CA PRO A 10 -33.58 -30.11 -11.48
C PRO A 10 -32.41 -29.54 -10.68
N LEU A 11 -32.65 -28.42 -9.99
CA LEU A 11 -31.67 -27.70 -9.18
C LEU A 11 -32.19 -27.51 -7.76
N ARG A 12 -31.24 -27.39 -6.83
CA ARG A 12 -31.52 -27.10 -5.42
C ARG A 12 -30.59 -26.00 -4.94
N VAL A 13 -31.15 -24.84 -4.63
CA VAL A 13 -30.39 -23.62 -4.28
C VAL A 13 -30.85 -23.05 -2.93
N PRO A 14 -30.05 -22.21 -2.25
CA PRO A 14 -30.52 -21.45 -1.10
C PRO A 14 -31.76 -20.59 -1.42
N ALA A 15 -32.56 -20.29 -0.41
CA ALA A 15 -33.66 -19.33 -0.59
C ALA A 15 -33.09 -17.93 -0.83
N GLY A 16 -33.73 -17.12 -1.68
CA GLY A 16 -33.23 -15.81 -2.09
C GLY A 16 -32.23 -15.82 -3.25
N THR A 17 -31.76 -17.00 -3.69
CA THR A 17 -30.93 -17.11 -4.91
C THR A 17 -31.75 -16.70 -6.14
N SER A 18 -31.19 -15.84 -7.00
CA SER A 18 -31.82 -15.44 -8.26
C SER A 18 -31.76 -16.56 -9.31
N ILE A 19 -32.69 -16.55 -10.27
CA ILE A 19 -32.68 -17.50 -11.38
C ILE A 19 -31.35 -17.44 -12.14
N TRP A 20 -30.80 -16.24 -12.34
CA TRP A 20 -29.53 -16.06 -13.06
C TRP A 20 -28.37 -16.73 -12.33
N GLU A 21 -28.28 -16.57 -11.00
CA GLU A 21 -27.20 -17.19 -10.21
C GLU A 21 -27.37 -18.71 -10.11
N ALA A 22 -28.61 -19.20 -10.01
CA ALA A 22 -28.92 -20.62 -10.04
C ALA A 22 -28.52 -21.25 -11.40
N ALA A 23 -28.87 -20.60 -12.51
CA ALA A 23 -28.50 -21.04 -13.85
C ALA A 23 -26.98 -21.07 -14.04
N ARG A 24 -26.29 -19.99 -13.63
CA ARG A 24 -24.81 -19.89 -13.69
C ARG A 24 -24.13 -21.03 -12.93
N THR A 25 -24.60 -21.34 -11.72
CA THR A 25 -24.06 -22.43 -10.89
C THR A 25 -24.28 -23.81 -11.53
N ALA A 26 -25.34 -23.95 -12.33
CA ALA A 26 -25.66 -25.15 -13.09
C ALA A 26 -24.95 -25.23 -14.47
N GLY A 27 -24.15 -24.22 -14.84
CA GLY A 27 -23.53 -24.14 -16.17
C GLY A 27 -24.50 -23.78 -17.30
N ILE A 28 -25.67 -23.23 -16.97
CA ILE A 28 -26.66 -22.74 -17.94
C ILE A 28 -26.43 -21.24 -18.14
N GLU A 29 -26.10 -20.84 -19.37
CA GLU A 29 -25.77 -19.47 -19.69
C GLU A 29 -27.03 -18.61 -19.93
N ILE A 30 -27.17 -17.53 -19.16
CA ILE A 30 -28.19 -16.51 -19.38
C ILE A 30 -27.48 -15.18 -19.62
N PRO A 31 -27.60 -14.56 -20.81
CA PRO A 31 -26.86 -13.34 -21.13
C PRO A 31 -27.35 -12.15 -20.29
N ALA A 32 -26.42 -11.36 -19.76
CA ALA A 32 -26.71 -10.13 -19.02
C ALA A 32 -25.70 -9.04 -19.37
N LEU A 33 -26.18 -7.85 -19.78
CA LEU A 33 -25.32 -6.70 -20.06
C LEU A 33 -25.15 -5.78 -18.84
N CYS A 34 -26.16 -5.73 -17.97
CA CYS A 34 -26.17 -4.88 -16.77
C CYS A 34 -25.85 -5.63 -15.47
N HIS A 35 -25.33 -6.86 -15.52
CA HIS A 35 -25.06 -7.61 -14.30
C HIS A 35 -23.91 -8.58 -14.54
N GLU A 36 -23.08 -8.70 -13.52
CA GLU A 36 -21.96 -9.63 -13.42
C GLU A 36 -21.82 -10.04 -11.94
N PRO A 37 -21.11 -11.13 -11.63
CA PRO A 37 -20.88 -11.55 -10.26
C PRO A 37 -20.23 -10.43 -9.43
N GLY A 38 -20.76 -10.20 -8.22
CA GLY A 38 -20.26 -9.16 -7.31
C GLY A 38 -20.93 -7.79 -7.42
N LEU A 39 -21.84 -7.58 -8.39
CA LEU A 39 -22.68 -6.39 -8.45
C LEU A 39 -24.12 -6.71 -8.04
N GLU A 40 -24.76 -5.85 -7.25
CA GLU A 40 -26.18 -5.98 -6.93
C GLU A 40 -27.04 -5.92 -8.21
N PRO A 41 -27.98 -6.87 -8.44
CA PRO A 41 -28.73 -6.95 -9.69
C PRO A 41 -29.79 -5.83 -9.81
N VAL A 42 -29.81 -5.15 -10.95
CA VAL A 42 -30.75 -4.02 -11.21
C VAL A 42 -31.81 -4.33 -12.27
N GLY A 43 -31.65 -5.38 -13.08
CA GLY A 43 -32.62 -5.77 -14.10
C GLY A 43 -32.85 -4.75 -15.24
N VAL A 44 -31.97 -3.77 -15.42
CA VAL A 44 -32.15 -2.64 -16.37
C VAL A 44 -32.05 -3.08 -17.84
N CYS A 45 -31.08 -3.93 -18.20
CA CYS A 45 -30.85 -4.27 -19.61
C CYS A 45 -31.92 -5.18 -20.24
N ARG A 46 -32.69 -5.90 -19.41
CA ARG A 46 -33.67 -6.92 -19.83
C ARG A 46 -33.11 -8.04 -20.73
N MET A 47 -31.79 -8.18 -20.85
CA MET A 47 -31.18 -9.26 -21.65
C MET A 47 -31.33 -10.64 -20.99
N CYS A 48 -31.29 -10.69 -19.65
CA CYS A 48 -31.40 -11.91 -18.86
C CYS A 48 -32.84 -12.42 -18.68
N VAL A 49 -33.76 -12.04 -19.56
CA VAL A 49 -35.15 -12.49 -19.44
C VAL A 49 -35.27 -13.99 -19.67
N VAL A 50 -36.17 -14.63 -18.93
CA VAL A 50 -36.49 -16.06 -19.01
C VAL A 50 -38.00 -16.26 -18.99
N ASP A 51 -38.46 -17.40 -19.49
CA ASP A 51 -39.87 -17.80 -19.38
C ASP A 51 -40.05 -18.63 -18.10
N VAL A 52 -41.03 -18.25 -17.28
CA VAL A 52 -41.40 -18.94 -16.03
C VAL A 52 -42.87 -19.38 -16.04
N GLY A 53 -43.49 -19.45 -17.23
CA GLY A 53 -44.91 -19.78 -17.40
C GLY A 53 -45.86 -18.63 -17.07
N GLU A 54 -45.35 -17.42 -16.88
CA GLU A 54 -46.14 -16.21 -16.62
C GLU A 54 -46.47 -15.44 -17.91
N ARG A 55 -47.34 -14.42 -17.82
CA ARG A 55 -47.76 -13.61 -18.98
C ARG A 55 -46.59 -12.81 -19.60
N VAL A 56 -45.60 -12.44 -18.80
CA VAL A 56 -44.45 -11.62 -19.20
C VAL A 56 -43.17 -12.33 -18.82
N LEU A 57 -42.13 -12.17 -19.64
CA LEU A 57 -40.82 -12.74 -19.34
C LEU A 57 -40.21 -12.06 -18.11
N ALA A 58 -39.72 -12.88 -17.19
CA ALA A 58 -39.12 -12.43 -15.94
C ALA A 58 -37.62 -12.13 -16.14
N ALA A 59 -37.09 -11.07 -15.54
CA ALA A 59 -35.64 -10.83 -15.56
C ALA A 59 -34.96 -11.75 -14.55
N GLY A 60 -34.14 -12.70 -15.03
CA GLY A 60 -33.55 -13.74 -14.18
C GLY A 60 -32.63 -13.22 -13.08
N CYS A 61 -31.97 -12.07 -13.28
CA CYS A 61 -31.03 -11.51 -12.29
C CYS A 61 -31.71 -10.99 -11.01
N VAL A 62 -32.97 -10.56 -11.09
CA VAL A 62 -33.73 -10.01 -9.94
C VAL A 62 -34.89 -10.91 -9.51
N ARG A 63 -35.18 -11.97 -10.27
CA ARG A 63 -36.24 -12.93 -9.95
C ARG A 63 -35.65 -14.03 -9.10
N GLU A 64 -36.09 -14.13 -7.85
CA GLU A 64 -35.72 -15.24 -6.96
C GLU A 64 -36.32 -16.57 -7.41
N CYS A 65 -35.57 -17.65 -7.17
CA CYS A 65 -36.04 -19.01 -7.33
C CYS A 65 -37.17 -19.32 -6.32
N ALA A 66 -38.23 -20.00 -6.78
CA ALA A 66 -39.34 -20.44 -5.95
C ALA A 66 -39.54 -21.95 -6.06
N GLU A 67 -40.16 -22.54 -5.04
CA GLU A 67 -40.37 -23.98 -4.95
C GLU A 67 -41.24 -24.48 -6.12
N GLY A 68 -40.76 -25.51 -6.82
CA GLY A 68 -41.42 -26.08 -7.99
C GLY A 68 -41.43 -25.16 -9.22
N MET A 69 -40.64 -24.08 -9.23
CA MET A 69 -40.53 -23.19 -10.39
C MET A 69 -39.91 -23.93 -11.58
N THR A 70 -40.50 -23.76 -12.76
CA THR A 70 -39.92 -24.22 -14.04
C THR A 70 -39.51 -23.01 -14.86
N VAL A 71 -38.28 -23.01 -15.34
CA VAL A 71 -37.67 -21.92 -16.11
C VAL A 71 -37.22 -22.45 -17.47
N GLU A 72 -37.59 -21.76 -18.54
CA GLU A 72 -37.03 -21.96 -19.89
C GLU A 72 -36.18 -20.75 -20.29
N THR A 73 -34.92 -20.98 -20.66
CA THR A 73 -33.94 -19.92 -20.95
C THR A 73 -33.76 -19.63 -22.44
N ASP A 74 -34.24 -20.51 -23.32
CA ASP A 74 -34.02 -20.46 -24.78
C ASP A 74 -35.31 -20.59 -25.60
N SER A 75 -36.47 -20.37 -24.99
CA SER A 75 -37.75 -20.39 -25.70
C SER A 75 -37.76 -19.38 -26.86
N ARG A 76 -38.59 -19.63 -27.88
CA ARG A 76 -38.70 -18.72 -29.04
C ARG A 76 -39.02 -17.28 -28.61
N ALA A 77 -39.92 -17.12 -27.64
CA ALA A 77 -40.29 -15.80 -27.13
C ALA A 77 -39.10 -15.10 -26.45
N VAL A 78 -38.29 -15.83 -25.68
CA VAL A 78 -37.08 -15.32 -25.05
C VAL A 78 -36.05 -14.88 -26.09
N ASN A 79 -35.77 -15.73 -27.08
CA ASN A 79 -34.79 -15.43 -28.13
C ASN A 79 -35.23 -14.27 -29.04
N ASP A 80 -36.50 -14.20 -29.42
CA ASP A 80 -37.04 -13.08 -30.21
C ASP A 80 -36.93 -11.76 -29.43
N HIS A 81 -37.20 -11.77 -28.12
CA HIS A 81 -37.04 -10.60 -27.24
C HIS A 81 -35.59 -10.12 -27.18
N ARG A 82 -34.65 -11.02 -26.86
CA ARG A 82 -33.22 -10.72 -26.77
C ARG A 82 -32.69 -10.18 -28.10
N ARG A 83 -33.01 -10.83 -29.22
CA ARG A 83 -32.63 -10.37 -30.57
C ARG A 83 -33.15 -8.96 -30.87
N GLN A 84 -34.40 -8.65 -30.52
CA GLN A 84 -34.96 -7.32 -30.75
C GLN A 84 -34.28 -6.26 -29.88
N LEU A 85 -34.00 -6.54 -28.60
CA LEU A 85 -33.26 -5.64 -27.72
C LEU A 85 -31.84 -5.38 -28.22
N THR A 86 -31.11 -6.42 -28.60
CA THR A 86 -29.76 -6.29 -29.17
C THR A 86 -29.78 -5.41 -30.41
N ARG A 87 -30.76 -5.59 -31.31
CA ARG A 87 -30.92 -4.73 -32.49
C ARG A 87 -31.13 -3.26 -32.12
N LEU A 88 -31.97 -2.98 -31.14
CA LEU A 88 -32.23 -1.60 -30.69
C LEU A 88 -30.96 -0.95 -30.13
N LEU A 89 -30.22 -1.66 -29.27
CA LEU A 89 -28.95 -1.17 -28.71
C LEU A 89 -27.91 -0.92 -29.81
N LEU A 90 -27.73 -1.86 -30.75
CA LEU A 90 -26.79 -1.72 -31.86
C LEU A 90 -27.12 -0.56 -32.81
N THR A 91 -28.37 -0.12 -32.88
CA THR A 91 -28.80 1.00 -33.75
C THR A 91 -28.24 2.35 -33.28
N GLU A 92 -27.94 2.48 -31.98
CA GLU A 92 -27.35 3.67 -31.35
C GLU A 92 -25.89 3.45 -30.91
N HIS A 93 -25.32 2.27 -31.17
CA HIS A 93 -23.97 1.92 -30.75
C HIS A 93 -22.96 2.10 -31.90
N PRO A 94 -21.77 2.65 -31.67
CA PRO A 94 -20.69 2.61 -32.66
C PRO A 94 -20.22 1.16 -32.80
N SER A 95 -20.19 0.63 -34.01
CA SER A 95 -19.70 -0.73 -34.29
C SER A 95 -18.71 -0.73 -35.45
N PRO A 96 -17.48 -1.24 -35.26
CA PRO A 96 -16.95 -1.77 -34.00
C PRO A 96 -16.66 -0.65 -32.99
N CYS A 97 -17.03 -0.86 -31.73
CA CYS A 97 -16.70 0.03 -30.61
C CYS A 97 -15.22 -0.13 -30.18
N GLN A 98 -14.76 0.74 -29.29
CA GLN A 98 -13.37 0.72 -28.82
C GLN A 98 -13.00 -0.60 -28.12
N GLN A 99 -13.90 -1.22 -27.35
CA GLN A 99 -13.64 -2.53 -26.73
C GLN A 99 -13.44 -3.62 -27.78
N GLN A 100 -14.33 -3.67 -28.78
CA GLN A 100 -14.22 -4.66 -29.85
C GLN A 100 -12.94 -4.48 -30.67
N GLN A 101 -12.53 -3.24 -30.93
CA GLN A 101 -11.29 -2.95 -31.65
C GLN A 101 -10.03 -3.32 -30.85
N ARG A 102 -10.09 -3.26 -29.51
CA ARG A 102 -8.97 -3.56 -28.63
C ARG A 102 -8.87 -5.05 -28.32
N THR A 103 -9.77 -5.56 -27.50
CA THR A 103 -9.70 -6.90 -26.89
C THR A 103 -10.56 -7.92 -27.62
N GLY A 104 -11.51 -7.45 -28.45
CA GLY A 104 -12.41 -8.31 -29.23
C GLY A 104 -13.57 -8.89 -28.42
N ASP A 105 -13.81 -8.40 -27.20
CA ASP A 105 -14.72 -8.98 -26.21
C ASP A 105 -15.88 -8.04 -25.81
N CYS A 106 -16.33 -7.16 -26.71
CA CYS A 106 -17.51 -6.33 -26.46
C CYS A 106 -18.77 -7.22 -26.31
N SER A 107 -19.37 -7.23 -25.11
CA SER A 107 -20.50 -8.12 -24.82
C SER A 107 -21.73 -7.81 -25.70
N LEU A 108 -21.96 -6.55 -26.08
CA LEU A 108 -23.06 -6.19 -26.97
C LEU A 108 -22.83 -6.69 -28.40
N GLU A 109 -21.61 -6.56 -28.92
CA GLU A 109 -21.29 -7.00 -30.27
C GLU A 109 -21.25 -8.53 -30.39
N GLN A 110 -20.79 -9.23 -29.34
CA GLN A 110 -20.89 -10.69 -29.24
C GLN A 110 -22.36 -11.16 -29.34
N LEU A 111 -23.28 -10.51 -28.62
CA LEU A 111 -24.72 -10.79 -28.78
C LEU A 111 -25.22 -10.45 -30.19
N GLY A 112 -24.69 -9.38 -30.79
CA GLY A 112 -24.97 -9.01 -32.18
C GLY A 112 -24.60 -10.12 -33.16
N GLN A 113 -23.41 -10.72 -33.01
CA GLN A 113 -22.95 -11.85 -33.80
C GLN A 113 -23.79 -13.11 -33.52
N GLN A 114 -24.03 -13.43 -32.23
CA GLN A 114 -24.84 -14.58 -31.81
C GLN A 114 -26.24 -14.57 -32.44
N PHE A 115 -26.88 -13.40 -32.51
CA PHE A 115 -28.20 -13.24 -33.11
C PHE A 115 -28.16 -12.95 -34.63
N GLY A 116 -27.00 -12.99 -35.28
CA GLY A 116 -26.87 -12.71 -36.72
C GLY A 116 -27.35 -11.30 -37.11
N LEU A 117 -27.05 -10.32 -36.26
CA LEU A 117 -27.29 -8.89 -36.49
C LEU A 117 -26.01 -8.16 -36.94
N LEU A 118 -24.84 -8.70 -36.58
CA LEU A 118 -23.54 -8.29 -37.07
C LEU A 118 -22.92 -9.43 -37.86
N ASP A 119 -22.25 -9.09 -38.95
CA ASP A 119 -21.48 -10.04 -39.76
C ASP A 119 -20.09 -10.21 -39.10
N PRO A 120 -19.65 -11.44 -38.76
CA PRO A 120 -18.33 -11.68 -38.18
C PRO A 120 -17.17 -11.22 -39.08
N ASP A 121 -17.39 -11.17 -40.41
CA ASP A 121 -16.34 -10.98 -41.41
C ASP A 121 -16.35 -9.57 -42.07
N GLN A 122 -17.32 -8.69 -41.77
CA GLN A 122 -17.41 -7.36 -42.40
C GLN A 122 -16.92 -6.20 -41.53
N THR A 123 -16.12 -5.34 -42.15
CA THR A 123 -15.67 -4.01 -41.68
C THR A 123 -16.69 -2.89 -41.93
N SER A 124 -17.90 -3.20 -42.41
CA SER A 124 -18.90 -2.20 -42.77
C SER A 124 -19.62 -1.68 -41.52
N GLN A 125 -19.46 -0.38 -41.23
CA GLN A 125 -20.12 0.30 -40.12
C GLN A 125 -21.65 0.26 -40.34
N PRO A 126 -22.44 -0.31 -39.42
CA PRO A 126 -23.86 0.01 -39.38
C PRO A 126 -24.01 1.53 -39.27
N SER A 127 -24.97 2.14 -39.97
CA SER A 127 -25.20 3.58 -39.84
C SER A 127 -25.69 3.86 -38.41
N CYS A 128 -24.78 4.29 -37.52
CA CYS A 128 -25.14 4.70 -36.17
C CYS A 128 -26.09 5.91 -36.28
N SER A 129 -27.31 5.74 -35.78
CA SER A 129 -28.34 6.79 -35.82
C SER A 129 -28.36 7.65 -34.55
N ALA A 130 -27.39 7.42 -33.65
CA ALA A 130 -27.32 8.09 -32.36
C ALA A 130 -27.10 9.60 -32.51
N PRO A 131 -27.59 10.41 -31.54
CA PRO A 131 -27.15 11.79 -31.38
C PRO A 131 -25.63 11.85 -31.19
N ASP A 132 -24.99 12.93 -31.64
CA ASP A 132 -23.58 13.21 -31.33
C ASP A 132 -23.43 13.32 -29.80
N ARG A 133 -22.83 12.30 -29.19
CA ARG A 133 -22.57 12.23 -27.74
C ARG A 133 -21.09 12.51 -27.50
N PRO A 134 -20.73 13.23 -26.43
CA PRO A 134 -19.37 13.70 -26.24
C PRO A 134 -18.39 12.55 -26.00
N LEU A 135 -17.15 12.76 -26.44
CA LEU A 135 -15.98 12.03 -25.97
C LEU A 135 -15.33 12.84 -24.84
N ASP A 136 -14.82 12.15 -23.83
CA ASP A 136 -14.07 12.77 -22.73
C ASP A 136 -12.74 12.05 -22.52
N HIS A 137 -11.65 12.80 -22.75
CA HIS A 137 -10.26 12.37 -22.57
C HIS A 137 -9.54 13.22 -21.51
N SER A 138 -10.30 13.89 -20.64
CA SER A 138 -9.74 14.74 -19.57
C SER A 138 -8.96 13.94 -18.53
N SER A 139 -9.36 12.70 -18.24
CA SER A 139 -8.58 11.80 -17.40
C SER A 139 -7.37 11.26 -18.18
N PRO A 140 -6.15 11.29 -17.63
CA PRO A 140 -4.96 10.82 -18.34
C PRO A 140 -4.92 9.30 -18.54
N VAL A 141 -5.74 8.54 -17.78
CA VAL A 141 -5.68 7.08 -17.75
C VAL A 141 -6.99 6.39 -18.14
N ILE A 142 -8.10 7.11 -18.24
CA ILE A 142 -9.40 6.56 -18.67
C ILE A 142 -10.00 7.45 -19.75
N ALA A 143 -10.40 6.85 -20.87
CA ALA A 143 -11.19 7.51 -21.90
C ALA A 143 -12.68 7.15 -21.73
N VAL A 144 -13.55 8.13 -21.96
CA VAL A 144 -15.01 7.98 -21.89
C VAL A 144 -15.61 8.26 -23.26
N ASP A 145 -16.31 7.27 -23.81
CA ASP A 145 -17.10 7.37 -25.03
C ASP A 145 -18.58 7.19 -24.69
N HIS A 146 -19.31 8.32 -24.61
CA HIS A 146 -20.74 8.29 -24.33
C HIS A 146 -21.58 7.72 -25.48
N GLN A 147 -21.04 7.64 -26.70
CA GLN A 147 -21.71 7.00 -27.83
C GLN A 147 -21.73 5.48 -27.68
N ALA A 148 -20.66 4.89 -27.13
CA ALA A 148 -20.59 3.47 -26.81
C ALA A 148 -21.39 3.07 -25.54
N CYS A 149 -21.92 4.03 -24.78
CA CYS A 149 -22.65 3.77 -23.54
C CYS A 149 -24.06 3.21 -23.76
N ILE A 150 -24.35 2.07 -23.12
CA ILE A 150 -25.67 1.41 -23.16
C ILE A 150 -26.50 1.61 -21.89
N LEU A 151 -26.10 2.53 -21.00
CA LEU A 151 -26.79 2.83 -19.73
C LEU A 151 -27.12 1.58 -18.90
N CYS A 152 -26.13 0.70 -18.73
CA CYS A 152 -26.28 -0.57 -18.01
C CYS A 152 -25.99 -0.45 -16.50
N ASP A 153 -25.55 0.71 -16.02
CA ASP A 153 -25.20 1.00 -14.62
C ASP A 153 -24.12 0.10 -14.01
N ARG A 154 -23.34 -0.62 -14.82
CA ARG A 154 -22.17 -1.37 -14.29
C ARG A 154 -21.10 -0.42 -13.77
N CYS A 155 -20.80 0.65 -14.51
CA CYS A 155 -19.83 1.66 -14.08
C CYS A 155 -20.24 2.41 -12.80
N ILE A 156 -21.53 2.73 -12.65
CA ILE A 156 -22.08 3.39 -11.45
C ILE A 156 -21.93 2.48 -10.23
N ARG A 157 -22.45 1.25 -10.29
CA ARG A 157 -22.33 0.28 -9.18
C ARG A 157 -20.89 -0.14 -8.90
N ALA A 158 -20.02 -0.20 -9.91
CA ALA A 158 -18.59 -0.40 -9.69
C ALA A 158 -17.96 0.77 -8.89
N CYS A 159 -18.40 2.00 -9.12
CA CYS A 159 -17.96 3.16 -8.34
C CYS A 159 -18.56 3.17 -6.92
N ASP A 160 -19.83 2.81 -6.78
CA ASP A 160 -20.62 3.02 -5.57
C ASP A 160 -20.58 1.83 -4.62
N ASP A 161 -20.77 0.62 -5.16
CA ASP A 161 -20.90 -0.62 -4.41
C ASP A 161 -19.53 -1.25 -4.16
N ILE A 162 -18.65 -1.28 -5.17
CA ILE A 162 -17.32 -1.91 -5.07
C ILE A 162 -16.30 -0.95 -4.46
N GLN A 163 -16.12 0.23 -5.06
CA GLN A 163 -15.10 1.17 -4.64
C GLN A 163 -15.58 2.13 -3.55
N SER A 164 -16.90 2.32 -3.42
CA SER A 164 -17.51 3.28 -2.49
C SER A 164 -16.95 4.69 -2.64
N ASN A 165 -16.87 5.19 -3.88
CA ASN A 165 -16.45 6.56 -4.18
C ASN A 165 -17.61 7.47 -4.59
N GLU A 166 -18.73 6.94 -5.12
CA GLU A 166 -19.96 7.70 -5.41
C GLU A 166 -19.81 8.87 -6.41
N VAL A 167 -18.92 8.71 -7.40
CA VAL A 167 -18.58 9.76 -8.37
C VAL A 167 -19.47 9.72 -9.62
N ILE A 168 -20.00 8.56 -9.99
CA ILE A 168 -20.68 8.37 -11.29
C ILE A 168 -22.18 8.29 -11.09
N GLY A 169 -22.93 9.14 -11.79
CA GLY A 169 -24.40 9.14 -11.81
C GLY A 169 -24.98 9.09 -13.22
N ARG A 170 -26.28 9.40 -13.34
CA ARG A 170 -26.99 9.60 -14.61
C ARG A 170 -27.48 11.03 -14.73
N THR A 171 -27.44 11.58 -15.94
CA THR A 171 -28.04 12.88 -16.28
C THR A 171 -28.82 12.78 -17.60
N GLY A 172 -29.68 13.76 -17.88
CA GLY A 172 -30.51 13.81 -19.10
C GLY A 172 -31.79 12.98 -19.05
N LYS A 173 -32.55 12.96 -20.15
CA LYS A 173 -33.82 12.22 -20.30
C LYS A 173 -34.00 11.70 -21.72
N GLY A 174 -34.56 10.50 -21.86
CA GLY A 174 -34.77 9.88 -23.17
C GLY A 174 -33.44 9.72 -23.93
N ALA A 175 -33.39 10.17 -25.19
CA ALA A 175 -32.21 10.04 -26.05
C ALA A 175 -30.97 10.84 -25.58
N THR A 176 -31.14 11.83 -24.68
CA THR A 176 -30.01 12.60 -24.11
C THR A 176 -29.48 12.02 -22.81
N ALA A 177 -30.05 10.92 -22.32
CA ALA A 177 -29.59 10.26 -21.10
C ALA A 177 -28.15 9.73 -21.29
N ARG A 178 -27.29 10.03 -20.33
CA ARG A 178 -25.90 9.57 -20.26
C ARG A 178 -25.46 9.40 -18.82
N ILE A 179 -24.34 8.72 -18.61
CA ILE A 179 -23.62 8.81 -17.34
C ILE A 179 -23.00 10.20 -17.17
N ALA A 180 -22.77 10.62 -15.94
CA ALA A 180 -22.12 11.89 -15.58
C ALA A 180 -21.19 11.67 -14.38
N PHE A 181 -20.16 12.50 -14.26
CA PHE A 181 -19.25 12.51 -13.11
C PHE A 181 -19.53 13.74 -12.24
N ASP A 182 -19.70 13.55 -10.93
CA ASP A 182 -20.14 14.59 -10.00
C ASP A 182 -21.29 15.45 -10.57
N PHE A 183 -21.07 16.75 -10.74
CA PHE A 183 -22.00 17.71 -11.31
C PHE A 183 -21.87 17.82 -12.84
N ASP A 184 -21.81 16.67 -13.54
CA ASP A 184 -21.62 16.56 -15.01
C ASP A 184 -20.32 17.21 -15.50
N GLN A 185 -19.27 17.07 -14.71
CA GLN A 185 -17.91 17.50 -15.06
C GLN A 185 -17.22 16.45 -15.95
N PRO A 186 -16.21 16.85 -16.75
CA PRO A 186 -15.27 15.91 -17.33
C PRO A 186 -14.63 15.04 -16.24
N MET A 187 -14.41 13.76 -16.51
CA MET A 187 -13.92 12.77 -15.54
C MET A 187 -12.64 13.21 -14.84
N GLY A 188 -11.66 13.74 -15.59
CA GLY A 188 -10.37 14.20 -15.05
C GLY A 188 -10.46 15.48 -14.20
N GLN A 189 -11.62 16.14 -14.17
CA GLN A 189 -11.89 17.33 -13.34
C GLN A 189 -12.82 17.02 -12.16
N SER A 190 -13.41 15.82 -12.13
CA SER A 190 -14.25 15.32 -11.05
C SER A 190 -13.42 14.80 -9.86
N THR A 191 -14.09 14.39 -8.79
CA THR A 191 -13.54 13.69 -7.63
C THR A 191 -13.09 12.25 -7.92
N CYS A 192 -13.14 11.81 -9.18
CA CYS A 192 -12.69 10.49 -9.61
C CYS A 192 -11.21 10.25 -9.30
N VAL A 193 -10.94 9.26 -8.45
CA VAL A 193 -9.59 8.84 -8.07
C VAL A 193 -8.88 7.94 -9.10
N SER A 194 -9.46 7.79 -10.30
CA SER A 194 -8.90 6.98 -11.40
C SER A 194 -8.55 5.53 -11.05
N CYS A 195 -9.34 4.90 -10.18
CA CYS A 195 -9.14 3.48 -9.82
C CYS A 195 -9.38 2.50 -11.00
N GLY A 196 -10.15 2.93 -12.01
CA GLY A 196 -10.46 2.14 -13.21
C GLY A 196 -11.44 0.98 -13.01
N GLU A 197 -12.09 0.86 -11.85
CA GLU A 197 -13.12 -0.17 -11.62
C GLU A 197 -14.29 -0.03 -12.60
N CYS A 198 -14.69 1.21 -12.91
CA CYS A 198 -15.73 1.51 -13.89
C CYS A 198 -15.36 1.08 -15.31
N ALA A 199 -14.07 1.10 -15.66
CA ALA A 199 -13.56 0.65 -16.94
C ALA A 199 -13.51 -0.88 -16.99
N ALA A 200 -13.06 -1.53 -15.91
CA ALA A 200 -13.07 -3.00 -15.77
C ALA A 200 -14.49 -3.57 -15.88
N ALA A 201 -15.49 -2.87 -15.34
CA ALA A 201 -16.89 -3.28 -15.39
C ALA A 201 -17.62 -2.86 -16.69
N CYS A 202 -16.98 -2.19 -17.64
CA CYS A 202 -17.67 -1.68 -18.83
C CYS A 202 -17.83 -2.75 -19.92
N PRO A 203 -19.05 -3.19 -20.30
CA PRO A 203 -19.24 -4.25 -21.30
C PRO A 203 -18.97 -3.83 -22.75
N THR A 204 -18.95 -2.53 -23.03
CA THR A 204 -18.99 -1.99 -24.41
C THR A 204 -17.85 -1.04 -24.74
N GLY A 205 -16.92 -0.84 -23.81
CA GLY A 205 -15.83 0.11 -23.98
C GLY A 205 -16.25 1.58 -23.95
N ALA A 206 -17.41 1.90 -23.38
CA ALA A 206 -17.79 3.28 -23.08
C ALA A 206 -16.86 3.94 -22.05
N LEU A 207 -16.23 3.14 -21.19
CA LEU A 207 -15.11 3.56 -20.36
C LEU A 207 -13.99 2.53 -20.55
N VAL A 208 -12.81 2.99 -20.93
CA VAL A 208 -11.65 2.10 -21.11
C VAL A 208 -10.36 2.77 -20.66
N GLY A 209 -9.35 1.98 -20.27
CA GLY A 209 -8.02 2.51 -19.96
C GLY A 209 -7.37 3.15 -21.19
N GLN A 210 -6.73 4.31 -21.04
CA GLN A 210 -5.95 4.90 -22.14
C GLN A 210 -4.69 4.06 -22.45
N THR A 211 -4.21 4.14 -23.68
CA THR A 211 -2.96 3.49 -24.10
C THR A 211 -1.76 4.16 -23.43
N LEU A 212 -1.05 3.41 -22.59
CA LEU A 212 0.14 3.91 -21.88
C LEU A 212 1.43 3.61 -22.64
N THR A 213 1.55 2.40 -23.19
CA THR A 213 2.75 1.92 -23.90
C THR A 213 2.41 1.56 -25.35
N LEU A 214 2.10 0.30 -25.63
CA LEU A 214 1.57 -0.18 -26.90
C LEU A 214 0.05 -0.29 -26.84
N PRO A 215 -0.65 -0.18 -27.99
CA PRO A 215 -2.08 -0.45 -28.05
C PRO A 215 -2.41 -1.85 -27.51
N VAL A 216 -3.48 -1.95 -26.72
CA VAL A 216 -4.04 -3.25 -26.32
C VAL A 216 -4.62 -3.92 -27.57
N VAL A 217 -4.25 -5.17 -27.78
CA VAL A 217 -4.70 -6.02 -28.89
C VAL A 217 -5.59 -7.15 -28.36
N SER A 218 -6.08 -8.01 -29.26
CA SER A 218 -7.00 -9.07 -28.88
C SER A 218 -6.35 -10.07 -27.91
N ARG A 219 -7.15 -10.65 -27.00
CA ARG A 219 -6.63 -11.51 -25.92
C ARG A 219 -5.83 -12.71 -26.43
N ASP A 220 -6.14 -13.23 -27.62
CA ASP A 220 -5.42 -14.31 -28.30
C ASP A 220 -4.02 -13.91 -28.80
N GLN A 221 -3.75 -12.62 -28.91
CA GLN A 221 -2.46 -12.05 -29.33
C GLN A 221 -1.60 -11.56 -28.15
N MET A 222 -2.08 -11.76 -26.92
CA MET A 222 -1.40 -11.35 -25.69
C MET A 222 -1.05 -12.57 -24.84
N THR A 223 -0.01 -12.42 -24.01
CA THR A 223 0.32 -13.42 -22.99
C THR A 223 -0.04 -12.87 -21.61
N GLY A 224 -0.83 -13.62 -20.85
CA GLY A 224 -1.22 -13.26 -19.48
C GLY A 224 -0.33 -13.93 -18.45
N VAL A 225 0.33 -13.15 -17.60
CA VAL A 225 1.15 -13.65 -16.49
C VAL A 225 0.52 -13.27 -15.15
N GLU A 226 0.32 -14.28 -14.32
CA GLU A 226 -0.26 -14.16 -13.00
C GLU A 226 0.76 -13.74 -11.94
N THR A 227 0.61 -12.56 -11.34
CA THR A 227 1.56 -12.00 -10.36
C THR A 227 0.85 -11.13 -9.30
N VAL A 228 1.61 -10.33 -8.54
CA VAL A 228 1.11 -9.47 -7.45
C VAL A 228 1.54 -8.02 -7.68
N CYS A 229 0.78 -7.06 -7.16
CA CYS A 229 1.08 -5.63 -7.25
C CYS A 229 2.32 -5.23 -6.42
N PRO A 230 3.29 -4.46 -6.98
CA PRO A 230 4.55 -4.12 -6.31
C PRO A 230 4.48 -2.92 -5.35
N TYR A 231 3.29 -2.39 -5.05
CA TYR A 231 3.15 -1.08 -4.39
C TYR A 231 2.99 -1.17 -2.87
N CYS A 232 1.74 -1.15 -2.39
CA CYS A 232 1.40 -1.14 -0.97
C CYS A 232 1.35 -2.54 -0.37
N GLY A 233 1.35 -2.61 0.96
CA GLY A 233 1.27 -3.85 1.73
C GLY A 233 -0.03 -4.65 1.56
N VAL A 234 -0.98 -4.24 0.71
CA VAL A 234 -2.21 -5.02 0.49
C VAL A 234 -1.92 -6.34 -0.24
N GLY A 235 -1.05 -6.36 -1.26
CA GLY A 235 -0.76 -7.59 -2.03
C GLY A 235 -1.84 -7.96 -3.06
N CYS A 236 -2.37 -6.96 -3.79
CA CYS A 236 -3.41 -7.21 -4.79
C CYS A 236 -2.92 -8.18 -5.89
N ALA A 237 -3.69 -9.24 -6.14
CA ALA A 237 -3.40 -10.21 -7.20
C ALA A 237 -3.79 -9.63 -8.57
N VAL A 238 -2.91 -9.80 -9.57
CA VAL A 238 -3.05 -9.22 -10.91
C VAL A 238 -2.69 -10.22 -12.02
N THR A 239 -3.29 -10.01 -13.18
CA THR A 239 -2.82 -10.58 -14.46
C THR A 239 -2.16 -9.46 -15.25
N ALA A 240 -0.89 -9.63 -15.59
CA ALA A 240 -0.15 -8.75 -16.47
C ALA A 240 -0.21 -9.28 -17.90
N TRP A 241 -0.82 -8.49 -18.79
CA TRP A 241 -0.93 -8.82 -20.20
C TRP A 241 0.21 -8.19 -20.96
N THR A 242 0.95 -9.00 -21.72
CA THR A 242 2.06 -8.55 -22.56
C THR A 242 1.74 -8.72 -24.04
N HIS A 243 2.25 -7.78 -24.84
CA HIS A 243 2.31 -7.85 -26.29
C HIS A 243 3.67 -7.34 -26.74
N GLN A 244 4.36 -8.07 -27.61
CA GLN A 244 5.73 -7.73 -28.05
C GLN A 244 6.68 -7.46 -26.86
N ASP A 245 6.70 -8.37 -25.89
CA ASP A 245 7.53 -8.32 -24.69
C ASP A 245 7.38 -7.03 -23.87
N THR A 246 6.22 -6.39 -23.97
CA THR A 246 5.87 -5.15 -23.27
C THR A 246 4.53 -5.33 -22.57
N ILE A 247 4.43 -4.94 -21.30
CA ILE A 247 3.13 -4.89 -20.62
C ILE A 247 2.24 -3.88 -21.35
N VAL A 248 1.00 -4.25 -21.61
CA VAL A 248 -0.02 -3.36 -22.22
C VAL A 248 -1.20 -3.12 -21.29
N GLU A 249 -1.45 -4.04 -20.34
CA GLU A 249 -2.57 -3.94 -19.40
C GLU A 249 -2.31 -4.75 -18.12
N LEU A 250 -2.78 -4.23 -16.97
CA LEU A 250 -2.91 -4.97 -15.72
C LEU A 250 -4.38 -5.10 -15.35
N GLU A 251 -4.81 -6.33 -15.08
CA GLU A 251 -6.15 -6.65 -14.61
C GLU A 251 -6.12 -7.23 -13.20
N GLY A 252 -7.11 -6.87 -12.38
CA GLY A 252 -7.24 -7.42 -11.04
C GLY A 252 -7.82 -8.83 -11.09
N ARG A 253 -7.23 -9.74 -10.31
CA ARG A 253 -7.70 -11.12 -10.22
C ARG A 253 -8.57 -11.37 -9.00
N GLN A 254 -9.47 -12.33 -9.12
CA GLN A 254 -10.19 -12.86 -7.97
C GLN A 254 -9.21 -13.51 -7.00
N SER A 255 -9.17 -12.98 -5.78
CA SER A 255 -8.35 -13.49 -4.68
C SER A 255 -8.99 -13.08 -3.34
N PRO A 256 -8.64 -13.75 -2.22
CA PRO A 256 -9.09 -13.34 -0.89
C PRO A 256 -8.65 -11.93 -0.50
N VAL A 257 -7.60 -11.39 -1.15
CA VAL A 257 -6.99 -10.09 -0.81
C VAL A 257 -7.75 -8.93 -1.45
N ASN A 258 -7.93 -8.96 -2.77
CA ASN A 258 -8.49 -7.82 -3.50
C ASN A 258 -9.83 -8.10 -4.19
N GLN A 259 -10.25 -9.37 -4.34
CA GLN A 259 -11.48 -9.75 -5.03
C GLN A 259 -11.65 -9.08 -6.41
N GLY A 260 -10.55 -8.95 -7.17
CA GLY A 260 -10.52 -8.28 -8.48
C GLY A 260 -10.31 -6.76 -8.45
N ARG A 261 -10.42 -6.11 -7.29
CA ARG A 261 -10.24 -4.64 -7.15
C ARG A 261 -8.80 -4.22 -7.36
N LEU A 262 -8.58 -3.05 -7.95
CA LEU A 262 -7.28 -2.39 -8.01
C LEU A 262 -7.42 -0.89 -7.73
N CYS A 263 -6.30 -0.27 -7.33
CA CYS A 263 -6.16 1.19 -7.29
C CYS A 263 -5.44 1.70 -8.55
N VAL A 264 -5.39 3.03 -8.72
CA VAL A 264 -4.72 3.68 -9.86
C VAL A 264 -3.28 3.20 -10.05
N LYS A 265 -2.50 3.03 -8.97
CA LYS A 265 -1.12 2.53 -9.02
C LYS A 265 -1.05 1.10 -9.56
N GLY A 266 -1.90 0.22 -9.02
CA GLY A 266 -1.91 -1.20 -9.40
C GLY A 266 -2.43 -1.44 -10.82
N ARG A 267 -3.29 -0.55 -11.35
CA ARG A 267 -3.89 -0.68 -12.68
C ARG A 267 -3.07 -0.01 -13.78
N TYR A 268 -2.44 1.14 -13.49
CA TYR A 268 -1.80 1.99 -14.49
C TYR A 268 -0.31 2.29 -14.22
N GLY A 269 0.19 1.99 -13.03
CA GLY A 269 1.56 2.34 -12.62
C GLY A 269 2.62 1.31 -12.96
N TRP A 270 2.62 0.71 -14.13
CA TRP A 270 3.59 -0.35 -14.49
C TRP A 270 4.57 0.08 -15.58
N ASP A 271 4.30 1.19 -16.25
CA ASP A 271 5.05 1.73 -17.39
C ASP A 271 6.43 2.31 -17.02
N TYR A 272 6.74 2.47 -15.72
CA TYR A 272 8.08 2.82 -15.25
C TYR A 272 9.15 1.79 -15.67
N THR A 273 8.76 0.54 -15.95
CA THR A 273 9.68 -0.52 -16.40
C THR A 273 10.34 -0.17 -17.73
N LEU A 274 9.68 0.61 -18.59
CA LEU A 274 10.18 1.07 -19.88
C LEU A 274 10.90 2.42 -19.80
N HIS A 275 10.99 3.03 -18.61
CA HIS A 275 11.52 4.37 -18.49
C HIS A 275 13.01 4.42 -18.91
N PRO A 276 13.44 5.39 -19.75
CA PRO A 276 14.81 5.45 -20.27
C PRO A 276 15.91 5.52 -19.19
N HIS A 277 15.57 6.00 -17.99
CA HIS A 277 16.47 6.09 -16.84
C HIS A 277 16.79 4.73 -16.17
N ARG A 278 16.20 3.61 -16.62
CA ARG A 278 16.53 2.29 -16.06
C ARG A 278 18.03 2.02 -16.19
N LEU A 279 18.63 1.56 -15.09
CA LEU A 279 20.03 1.13 -15.07
C LEU A 279 20.16 -0.18 -15.87
N LYS A 280 21.19 -0.26 -16.72
CA LYS A 280 21.39 -1.38 -17.66
C LYS A 280 22.73 -2.07 -17.50
N THR A 281 23.75 -1.37 -17.01
CA THR A 281 25.12 -1.86 -16.89
C THR A 281 25.70 -1.44 -15.54
N PRO A 282 26.61 -2.23 -14.94
CA PRO A 282 27.33 -1.81 -13.74
C PRO A 282 28.08 -0.50 -13.96
N LEU A 283 28.05 0.39 -12.97
CA LEU A 283 28.73 1.68 -13.01
C LEU A 283 29.76 1.77 -11.88
N ILE A 284 30.95 2.27 -12.20
CA ILE A 284 32.01 2.57 -11.21
C ILE A 284 32.33 4.06 -11.27
N ARG A 285 32.44 4.70 -10.10
CA ARG A 285 32.83 6.10 -9.98
C ARG A 285 34.23 6.33 -10.56
N ARG A 286 34.39 7.40 -11.33
CA ARG A 286 35.68 7.83 -11.88
C ARG A 286 36.55 8.43 -10.78
N GLU A 287 37.85 8.15 -10.81
CA GLU A 287 38.85 8.77 -9.92
C GLU A 287 38.80 10.31 -9.96
N SER A 288 38.53 10.90 -11.12
CA SER A 288 38.40 12.36 -11.28
C SER A 288 37.18 12.97 -10.60
N ALA A 289 36.23 12.15 -10.13
CA ALA A 289 35.01 12.57 -9.46
C ALA A 289 35.09 12.41 -7.93
N TYR A 290 36.30 12.27 -7.39
CA TYR A 290 36.59 12.31 -5.95
C TYR A 290 37.12 13.68 -5.49
N PRO A 291 36.95 14.06 -4.22
CA PRO A 291 36.26 13.32 -3.15
C PRO A 291 34.75 13.18 -3.40
N LYS A 292 34.14 12.09 -2.92
CA LYS A 292 32.69 11.90 -2.98
C LYS A 292 31.98 13.05 -2.28
N GLY A 293 30.82 13.43 -2.80
CA GLY A 293 29.96 14.43 -2.19
C GLY A 293 28.89 14.92 -3.15
N PRO A 294 27.97 15.74 -2.64
CA PRO A 294 26.91 16.27 -3.46
C PRO A 294 27.49 17.13 -4.58
N LEU A 295 27.09 16.83 -5.81
CA LEU A 295 27.54 17.42 -7.06
C LEU A 295 26.85 18.75 -7.37
N SER A 296 25.95 19.21 -6.48
CA SER A 296 25.25 20.48 -6.67
C SER A 296 26.22 21.66 -6.76
N PRO A 297 25.92 22.68 -7.59
CA PRO A 297 26.79 23.85 -7.78
C PRO A 297 27.19 24.55 -6.47
N GLU A 298 26.30 24.57 -5.49
CA GLU A 298 26.52 25.15 -4.16
C GLU A 298 27.64 24.48 -3.36
N VAL A 299 27.89 23.19 -3.61
CA VAL A 299 28.92 22.41 -2.92
C VAL A 299 30.25 22.52 -3.64
N VAL A 300 30.22 22.45 -4.97
CA VAL A 300 31.41 22.60 -5.83
C VAL A 300 32.12 23.94 -5.56
N THR A 301 31.35 24.97 -5.21
CA THR A 301 31.87 26.32 -4.90
C THR A 301 32.22 26.53 -3.42
N SER A 302 31.90 25.58 -2.53
CA SER A 302 32.18 25.69 -1.08
C SER A 302 33.54 25.11 -0.69
N LEU A 303 34.18 25.67 0.34
CA LEU A 303 35.46 25.17 0.85
C LEU A 303 35.27 23.82 1.58
N PRO A 304 36.17 22.84 1.38
CA PRO A 304 36.10 21.56 2.09
C PRO A 304 36.31 21.72 3.61
N GLY A 305 35.56 20.95 4.42
CA GLY A 305 35.66 20.91 5.89
C GLY A 305 34.34 21.21 6.62
N LYS A 306 34.42 21.60 7.91
CA LYS A 306 33.27 21.87 8.81
C LYS A 306 32.29 22.98 8.34
N GLY A 307 32.55 23.62 7.19
CA GLY A 307 31.70 24.62 6.55
C GLY A 307 31.26 24.29 5.12
N ARG A 308 31.49 23.06 4.64
CA ARG A 308 31.00 22.60 3.33
C ARG A 308 29.47 22.58 3.36
N LYS A 309 28.82 23.19 2.36
CA LYS A 309 27.36 23.14 2.23
C LYS A 309 26.92 21.68 2.01
N PRO A 310 25.75 21.25 2.53
CA PRO A 310 25.24 19.90 2.29
C PRO A 310 24.81 19.68 0.83
N GLY A 311 24.64 20.76 0.06
CA GLY A 311 24.24 20.80 -1.35
C GLY A 311 22.76 20.80 -1.59
N GLY A 312 22.36 20.76 -2.87
CA GLY A 312 20.97 20.61 -3.35
C GLY A 312 20.79 19.34 -4.19
N LEU A 313 19.59 19.12 -4.71
CA LEU A 313 19.38 18.09 -5.73
C LEU A 313 20.12 18.43 -7.02
N VAL A 314 20.49 17.39 -7.77
CA VAL A 314 21.11 17.52 -9.09
C VAL A 314 20.40 16.66 -10.12
N ASP A 315 20.30 17.19 -11.33
CA ASP A 315 19.74 16.43 -12.45
C ASP A 315 20.62 15.21 -12.75
N LEU A 316 19.99 14.12 -13.18
CA LEU A 316 20.68 12.86 -13.45
C LEU A 316 21.76 13.01 -14.53
N GLU A 317 21.56 13.92 -15.50
CA GLU A 317 22.54 14.27 -16.52
C GLU A 317 23.83 14.87 -15.94
N THR A 318 23.75 15.46 -14.74
CA THR A 318 24.91 15.97 -13.99
C THR A 318 25.61 14.86 -13.21
N VAL A 319 24.87 13.83 -12.76
CA VAL A 319 25.41 12.72 -11.95
C VAL A 319 26.13 11.69 -12.82
N LEU A 320 25.55 11.30 -13.95
CA LEU A 320 26.07 10.22 -14.80
C LEU A 320 27.54 10.40 -15.24
N PRO A 321 28.03 11.61 -15.60
CA PRO A 321 29.43 11.82 -15.98
C PRO A 321 30.45 11.48 -14.87
N ALA A 322 30.04 11.43 -13.60
CA ALA A 322 30.89 11.01 -12.49
C ALA A 322 31.21 9.51 -12.53
N PHE A 323 30.49 8.73 -13.34
CA PHE A 323 30.62 7.28 -13.45
C PHE A 323 31.12 6.86 -14.83
N ARG A 324 31.63 5.63 -14.90
CA ARG A 324 31.89 4.89 -16.14
C ARG A 324 31.20 3.54 -16.08
N GLU A 325 30.84 3.01 -17.23
CA GLU A 325 30.41 1.62 -17.35
C GLU A 325 31.56 0.68 -16.96
N ALA A 326 31.20 -0.46 -16.39
CA ALA A 326 32.10 -1.50 -15.92
C ALA A 326 31.49 -2.87 -16.24
N THR A 327 32.33 -3.91 -16.29
CA THR A 327 31.83 -5.29 -16.35
C THR A 327 31.34 -5.73 -14.98
N TRP A 328 30.46 -6.73 -14.94
CA TRP A 328 30.02 -7.35 -13.69
C TRP A 328 31.19 -7.85 -12.85
N ASP A 329 32.16 -8.53 -13.46
CA ASP A 329 33.31 -9.06 -12.74
C ASP A 329 34.15 -7.97 -12.08
N GLU A 330 34.39 -6.86 -12.80
CA GLU A 330 35.12 -5.71 -12.29
C GLU A 330 34.37 -5.05 -11.11
N ALA A 331 33.09 -4.76 -11.29
CA ALA A 331 32.27 -4.11 -10.27
C ALA A 331 32.13 -4.96 -9.01
N LEU A 332 31.81 -6.24 -9.15
CA LEU A 332 31.66 -7.17 -8.02
C LEU A 332 33.00 -7.45 -7.32
N ALA A 333 34.13 -7.44 -8.05
CA ALA A 333 35.45 -7.61 -7.44
C ALA A 333 35.76 -6.40 -6.56
N LEU A 334 35.54 -5.20 -7.09
CA LEU A 334 35.72 -3.97 -6.33
C LEU A 334 34.85 -3.93 -5.06
N VAL A 335 33.58 -4.36 -5.16
CA VAL A 335 32.68 -4.45 -3.99
C VAL A 335 33.23 -5.41 -2.94
N GLY A 336 33.54 -6.65 -3.33
CA GLY A 336 34.06 -7.66 -2.41
C GLY A 336 35.38 -7.26 -1.76
N ASP A 337 36.33 -6.74 -2.56
CA ASP A 337 37.65 -6.32 -2.11
C ASP A 337 37.57 -5.16 -1.11
N ARG A 338 36.72 -4.15 -1.39
CA ARG A 338 36.60 -2.96 -0.52
C ARG A 338 35.89 -3.28 0.79
N LEU A 339 34.80 -4.04 0.76
CA LEU A 339 34.09 -4.44 1.97
C LEU A 339 34.99 -5.34 2.85
N THR A 340 35.67 -6.32 2.25
CA THR A 340 36.63 -7.19 2.95
C THR A 340 37.78 -6.38 3.55
N SER A 341 38.37 -5.45 2.78
CA SER A 341 39.45 -4.61 3.27
C SER A 341 39.03 -3.76 4.47
N ILE A 342 37.83 -3.19 4.46
CA ILE A 342 37.30 -2.41 5.59
C ILE A 342 37.07 -3.32 6.80
N ARG A 343 36.44 -4.49 6.61
CA ARG A 343 36.23 -5.49 7.66
C ARG A 343 37.53 -5.86 8.35
N ASP A 344 38.56 -6.20 7.57
CA ASP A 344 39.82 -6.73 8.07
C ASP A 344 40.70 -5.63 8.71
N THR A 345 40.52 -4.36 8.31
CA THR A 345 41.30 -3.21 8.83
C THR A 345 40.63 -2.51 10.01
N HIS A 346 39.30 -2.37 9.99
CA HIS A 346 38.52 -1.56 10.93
C HIS A 346 37.52 -2.38 11.76
N GLY A 347 37.40 -3.68 11.50
CA GLY A 347 36.45 -4.59 12.15
C GLY A 347 35.10 -4.65 11.45
N SER A 348 34.39 -5.77 11.57
CA SER A 348 33.09 -6.02 10.94
C SER A 348 32.03 -4.98 11.30
N ASN A 349 32.03 -4.47 12.53
CA ASN A 349 31.06 -3.46 12.98
C ASN A 349 31.29 -2.06 12.39
N SER A 350 32.31 -1.88 11.55
CA SER A 350 32.47 -0.70 10.70
C SER A 350 31.73 -0.79 9.35
N LEU A 351 31.06 -1.91 9.11
CA LEU A 351 30.22 -2.14 7.94
C LEU A 351 28.75 -2.08 8.32
N ALA A 352 27.91 -1.70 7.36
CA ALA A 352 26.47 -1.72 7.49
C ALA A 352 25.79 -2.08 6.16
N GLY A 353 24.52 -2.48 6.20
CA GLY A 353 23.72 -2.69 5.01
C GLY A 353 22.25 -2.34 5.19
N PHE A 354 21.65 -1.76 4.15
CA PHE A 354 20.21 -1.51 4.07
C PHE A 354 19.58 -2.45 3.03
N GLY A 355 18.71 -3.34 3.49
CA GLY A 355 17.95 -4.25 2.62
C GLY A 355 16.65 -3.62 2.14
N SER A 356 15.95 -4.25 1.19
CA SER A 356 14.76 -3.68 0.57
C SER A 356 13.48 -4.43 0.91
N ALA A 357 12.44 -3.71 1.37
CA ALA A 357 11.07 -4.20 1.41
C ALA A 357 10.33 -4.14 0.06
N LYS A 358 11.02 -3.70 -1.01
CA LYS A 358 10.59 -3.89 -2.40
C LYS A 358 11.09 -5.19 -2.99
N GLY A 359 12.16 -5.75 -2.41
CA GLY A 359 12.65 -7.08 -2.74
C GLY A 359 11.73 -8.19 -2.25
N SER A 360 12.00 -9.42 -2.69
CA SER A 360 11.31 -10.62 -2.24
C SER A 360 11.82 -11.08 -0.86
N ASN A 361 11.12 -12.04 -0.26
CA ASN A 361 11.54 -12.65 1.01
C ASN A 361 12.91 -13.32 0.89
N GLU A 362 13.16 -13.96 -0.25
CA GLU A 362 14.42 -14.64 -0.57
C GLU A 362 15.57 -13.66 -0.68
N GLU A 363 15.35 -12.52 -1.34
CA GLU A 363 16.35 -11.45 -1.45
C GLU A 363 16.63 -10.81 -0.10
N ALA A 364 15.58 -10.57 0.71
CA ALA A 364 15.75 -10.08 2.09
C ALA A 364 16.54 -11.07 2.96
N TYR A 365 16.25 -12.36 2.83
CA TYR A 365 16.95 -13.44 3.54
C TYR A 365 18.43 -13.52 3.13
N LEU A 366 18.73 -13.49 1.83
CA LEU A 366 20.10 -13.49 1.31
C LEU A 366 20.86 -12.24 1.74
N PHE A 367 20.22 -11.07 1.67
CA PHE A 367 20.84 -9.82 2.06
C PHE A 367 21.28 -9.85 3.53
N GLN A 368 20.38 -10.27 4.43
CA GLN A 368 20.72 -10.33 5.84
C GLN A 368 21.79 -11.39 6.14
N LYS A 369 21.75 -12.53 5.43
CA LYS A 369 22.76 -13.58 5.54
C LYS A 369 24.13 -13.08 5.08
N PHE A 370 24.17 -12.32 4.00
CA PHE A 370 25.37 -11.65 3.50
C PHE A 370 25.97 -10.69 4.53
N ILE A 371 25.18 -9.80 5.13
CA ILE A 371 25.69 -8.87 6.15
C ILE A 371 26.16 -9.62 7.41
N ARG A 372 25.40 -10.61 7.87
CA ARG A 372 25.68 -11.33 9.12
C ARG A 372 26.80 -12.35 9.01
N ALA A 373 26.67 -13.29 8.09
CA ALA A 373 27.65 -14.38 7.91
C ALA A 373 28.84 -13.94 7.04
N GLY A 374 28.59 -13.16 5.99
CA GLY A 374 29.64 -12.72 5.06
C GLY A 374 30.49 -11.57 5.60
N LEU A 375 29.86 -10.54 6.17
CA LEU A 375 30.58 -9.38 6.74
C LEU A 375 30.85 -9.50 8.24
N GLY A 376 30.10 -10.35 8.96
CA GLY A 376 30.31 -10.62 10.38
C GLY A 376 29.71 -9.58 11.32
N THR A 377 28.63 -8.89 10.93
CA THR A 377 27.98 -7.85 11.75
C THR A 377 26.46 -7.95 11.70
N ASN A 378 25.80 -7.46 12.75
CA ASN A 378 24.34 -7.31 12.79
C ASN A 378 23.86 -5.92 12.36
N ASN A 379 24.73 -5.06 11.82
CA ASN A 379 24.38 -3.74 11.27
C ASN A 379 23.60 -3.88 9.94
N VAL A 380 22.43 -4.49 10.00
CA VAL A 380 21.49 -4.68 8.89
C VAL A 380 20.12 -4.16 9.30
N ASP A 381 19.55 -3.28 8.49
CA ASP A 381 18.23 -2.72 8.75
C ASP A 381 17.47 -2.50 7.42
N HIS A 382 16.20 -2.10 7.50
CA HIS A 382 15.39 -1.69 6.34
C HIS A 382 14.29 -0.71 6.72
N CYS A 383 13.50 -0.29 5.73
CA CYS A 383 12.44 0.69 5.85
C CYS A 383 11.42 0.48 7.01
N THR A 384 11.28 -0.72 7.59
CA THR A 384 10.42 -0.93 8.77
C THR A 384 10.80 -0.03 9.94
N ARG A 385 12.09 0.26 10.08
CA ARG A 385 12.67 1.20 11.04
C ARG A 385 12.00 2.57 10.98
N LEU A 386 11.76 3.04 9.76
CA LEU A 386 11.11 4.33 9.48
C LEU A 386 9.59 4.19 9.41
N CYS A 387 9.06 2.97 9.47
CA CYS A 387 7.63 2.70 9.30
C CYS A 387 6.90 2.26 10.57
N HIS A 388 7.00 0.97 10.94
CA HIS A 388 6.18 0.36 11.98
C HIS A 388 7.01 -0.21 13.13
N ALA A 389 8.30 0.10 13.22
CA ALA A 389 9.14 -0.43 14.28
C ALA A 389 8.64 -0.11 15.70
N SER A 390 8.05 1.07 15.96
CA SER A 390 7.39 1.34 17.25
C SER A 390 6.13 0.48 17.47
N SER A 391 5.37 0.20 16.42
CA SER A 391 4.23 -0.74 16.50
C SER A 391 4.71 -2.16 16.83
N VAL A 392 5.80 -2.61 16.21
CA VAL A 392 6.40 -3.93 16.48
C VAL A 392 6.93 -3.99 17.91
N ALA A 393 7.62 -2.95 18.39
CA ALA A 393 8.11 -2.88 19.76
C ALA A 393 6.96 -3.00 20.77
N ALA A 394 5.89 -2.22 20.59
CA ALA A 394 4.71 -2.28 21.44
C ALA A 394 4.01 -3.65 21.39
N LEU A 395 3.80 -4.22 20.19
CA LEU A 395 3.13 -5.51 20.02
C LEU A 395 3.95 -6.68 20.60
N MET A 396 5.27 -6.69 20.40
CA MET A 396 6.14 -7.71 20.99
C MET A 396 6.14 -7.65 22.52
N GLU A 397 6.16 -6.44 23.10
CA GLU A 397 6.14 -6.27 24.55
C GLU A 397 4.79 -6.64 25.19
N THR A 398 3.68 -6.30 24.53
CA THR A 398 2.35 -6.41 25.11
C THR A 398 1.65 -7.72 24.79
N ILE A 399 1.86 -8.29 23.60
CA ILE A 399 1.18 -9.51 23.16
C ILE A 399 2.13 -10.59 22.60
N GLY A 400 3.45 -10.37 22.65
CA GLY A 400 4.46 -11.38 22.29
C GLY A 400 4.64 -11.63 20.78
N SER A 401 4.01 -10.82 19.92
CA SER A 401 4.12 -10.98 18.46
C SER A 401 3.93 -9.67 17.73
N GLY A 402 4.83 -9.36 16.77
CA GLY A 402 4.70 -8.22 15.88
C GLY A 402 3.73 -8.43 14.71
N ALA A 403 3.06 -9.58 14.62
CA ALA A 403 2.12 -9.91 13.56
C ALA A 403 0.80 -9.13 13.71
N VAL A 404 0.13 -8.84 12.59
CA VAL A 404 -1.28 -8.40 12.66
C VAL A 404 -2.13 -9.56 13.15
N THR A 405 -3.19 -9.31 13.93
CA THR A 405 -3.96 -10.41 14.56
C THR A 405 -5.03 -10.99 13.63
N ASN A 406 -5.54 -10.19 12.70
CA ASN A 406 -6.66 -10.55 11.81
C ASN A 406 -6.36 -10.08 10.38
N VAL A 407 -7.09 -10.59 9.39
CA VAL A 407 -7.06 -10.07 8.02
C VAL A 407 -7.86 -8.78 7.93
N PHE A 408 -7.48 -7.81 7.08
CA PHE A 408 -8.20 -6.51 7.04
C PHE A 408 -9.66 -6.64 6.58
N ALA A 409 -9.96 -7.64 5.74
CA ALA A 409 -11.32 -7.90 5.27
C ALA A 409 -12.27 -8.37 6.38
N ASP A 410 -11.73 -8.74 7.55
CA ASP A 410 -12.50 -9.13 8.73
C ASP A 410 -13.35 -7.97 9.30
N VAL A 411 -13.07 -6.73 8.88
CA VAL A 411 -13.89 -5.55 9.20
C VAL A 411 -15.36 -5.72 8.82
N ALA A 412 -15.67 -6.53 7.80
CA ALA A 412 -17.05 -6.83 7.41
C ALA A 412 -17.85 -7.58 8.49
N ARG A 413 -17.17 -8.12 9.51
CA ARG A 413 -17.79 -8.80 10.67
C ARG A 413 -17.74 -7.94 11.95
N ALA A 414 -17.21 -6.73 11.88
CA ALA A 414 -17.03 -5.87 13.05
C ALA A 414 -18.27 -4.99 13.31
N ASP A 415 -18.63 -4.84 14.59
CA ASP A 415 -19.64 -3.86 15.02
C ASP A 415 -19.06 -2.44 15.03
N VAL A 416 -17.79 -2.32 15.43
CA VAL A 416 -17.04 -1.06 15.50
C VAL A 416 -15.72 -1.21 14.76
N ALA A 417 -15.35 -0.21 13.96
CA ALA A 417 -14.02 -0.15 13.34
C ALA A 417 -13.35 1.17 13.73
N LEU A 418 -12.10 1.11 14.19
CA LEU A 418 -11.29 2.30 14.47
C LEU A 418 -10.18 2.41 13.42
N VAL A 419 -10.17 3.47 12.63
CA VAL A 419 -9.06 3.83 11.74
C VAL A 419 -8.35 5.03 12.34
N THR A 420 -7.07 4.88 12.68
CA THR A 420 -6.31 5.96 13.35
C THR A 420 -4.92 6.21 12.76
N GLY A 421 -4.54 7.49 12.69
CA GLY A 421 -3.25 7.93 12.17
C GLY A 421 -2.99 7.37 10.77
N SER A 422 -4.03 7.31 9.94
CA SER A 422 -3.99 6.63 8.65
C SER A 422 -4.93 7.28 7.63
N ASN A 423 -4.33 7.77 6.55
CA ASN A 423 -5.03 8.04 5.30
C ASN A 423 -5.14 6.77 4.44
N THR A 424 -5.98 5.83 4.88
CA THR A 424 -6.10 4.49 4.27
C THR A 424 -6.54 4.57 2.80
N THR A 425 -7.33 5.57 2.41
CA THR A 425 -7.79 5.75 1.01
C THR A 425 -6.67 6.08 0.04
N ALA A 426 -5.58 6.73 0.49
CA ALA A 426 -4.38 6.97 -0.33
C ALA A 426 -3.34 5.84 -0.20
N ASN A 427 -3.15 5.34 1.02
CA ASN A 427 -2.06 4.42 1.37
C ASN A 427 -2.38 2.97 1.00
N HIS A 428 -3.61 2.54 1.26
CA HIS A 428 -4.09 1.16 1.07
C HIS A 428 -5.49 1.17 0.45
N PRO A 429 -5.66 1.69 -0.79
CA PRO A 429 -6.97 2.06 -1.30
C PRO A 429 -7.93 0.87 -1.40
N VAL A 430 -7.42 -0.32 -1.71
CA VAL A 430 -8.22 -1.56 -1.75
C VAL A 430 -8.64 -2.00 -0.34
N ALA A 431 -7.78 -1.87 0.69
CA ALA A 431 -8.23 -2.13 2.06
C ALA A 431 -9.30 -1.11 2.48
N ALA A 432 -9.16 0.15 2.06
CA ALA A 432 -10.14 1.19 2.32
C ALA A 432 -11.53 0.85 1.72
N THR A 433 -11.61 0.15 0.57
CA THR A 433 -12.92 -0.23 0.01
C THR A 433 -13.68 -1.16 0.96
N PHE A 434 -13.01 -2.15 1.57
CA PHE A 434 -13.65 -3.05 2.54
C PHE A 434 -14.12 -2.31 3.78
N ILE A 435 -13.33 -1.35 4.29
CA ILE A 435 -13.71 -0.54 5.45
C ILE A 435 -14.92 0.35 5.12
N LYS A 436 -14.92 1.01 3.95
CA LYS A 436 -16.04 1.85 3.50
C LYS A 436 -17.31 1.02 3.29
N GLN A 437 -17.19 -0.17 2.71
CA GLN A 437 -18.31 -1.11 2.54
C GLN A 437 -18.88 -1.56 3.88
N ALA A 438 -18.03 -1.91 4.86
CA ALA A 438 -18.46 -2.28 6.20
C ALA A 438 -19.23 -1.12 6.88
N ALA A 439 -18.73 0.12 6.77
CA ALA A 439 -19.42 1.30 7.29
C ALA A 439 -20.81 1.49 6.64
N LYS A 440 -20.91 1.36 5.30
CA LYS A 440 -22.20 1.41 4.59
C LYS A 440 -23.14 0.27 4.99
N ALA A 441 -22.60 -0.89 5.35
CA ALA A 441 -23.37 -2.05 5.79
C ALA A 441 -23.81 -1.98 7.27
N GLY A 442 -23.35 -0.97 8.03
CA GLY A 442 -23.80 -0.70 9.39
C GLY A 442 -22.72 -0.76 10.48
N THR A 443 -21.46 -1.04 10.14
CA THR A 443 -20.35 -0.94 11.11
C THR A 443 -20.14 0.51 11.56
N ASP A 444 -20.06 0.75 12.86
CA ASP A 444 -19.77 2.07 13.41
C ASP A 444 -18.29 2.42 13.21
N LEU A 445 -17.98 3.12 12.12
CA LEU A 445 -16.61 3.55 11.81
C LEU A 445 -16.23 4.82 12.60
N ILE A 446 -15.13 4.73 13.34
CA ILE A 446 -14.47 5.83 14.04
C ILE A 446 -13.17 6.14 13.30
N VAL A 447 -12.94 7.41 12.98
CA VAL A 447 -11.69 7.90 12.37
C VAL A 447 -11.03 8.90 13.31
N VAL A 448 -9.74 8.69 13.60
CA VAL A 448 -8.93 9.58 14.43
C VAL A 448 -7.71 10.00 13.63
N ASP A 449 -7.62 11.27 13.25
CA ASP A 449 -6.51 11.78 12.45
C ASP A 449 -6.39 13.30 12.65
N VAL A 450 -5.21 13.86 12.40
CA VAL A 450 -4.98 15.32 12.45
C VAL A 450 -5.58 16.01 11.23
N ARG A 451 -5.67 15.29 10.09
CA ARG A 451 -6.21 15.80 8.83
C ARG A 451 -7.47 15.02 8.44
N ARG A 452 -8.56 15.74 8.15
CA ARG A 452 -9.79 15.11 7.64
C ARG A 452 -9.56 14.60 6.22
N ASN A 453 -9.45 13.29 6.06
CA ASN A 453 -9.32 12.62 4.77
C ASN A 453 -10.64 11.94 4.33
N ALA A 454 -10.71 11.47 3.09
CA ALA A 454 -11.95 10.97 2.47
C ALA A 454 -12.62 9.80 3.20
N ILE A 455 -11.90 9.02 4.03
CA ILE A 455 -12.53 7.94 4.80
C ILE A 455 -13.44 8.48 5.92
N ALA A 456 -13.21 9.73 6.36
CA ALA A 456 -13.99 10.39 7.40
C ALA A 456 -15.41 10.74 6.96
N ASP A 457 -15.71 10.71 5.65
CA ASP A 457 -17.03 11.06 5.11
C ASP A 457 -18.05 9.94 5.27
N VAL A 458 -17.59 8.70 5.43
CA VAL A 458 -18.44 7.55 5.79
C VAL A 458 -18.32 7.17 7.28
N ALA A 459 -17.56 7.95 8.06
CA ALA A 459 -17.35 7.68 9.48
C ALA A 459 -18.51 8.20 10.32
N ARG A 460 -18.89 7.41 11.34
CA ARG A 460 -19.83 7.85 12.39
C ARG A 460 -19.23 8.93 13.27
N HIS A 461 -17.95 8.77 13.60
CA HIS A 461 -17.19 9.73 14.39
C HIS A 461 -15.88 10.07 13.69
N PHE A 462 -15.57 11.36 13.58
CA PHE A 462 -14.25 11.84 13.18
C PHE A 462 -13.66 12.71 14.30
N ALA A 463 -12.66 12.21 15.00
CA ALA A 463 -11.94 12.96 16.03
C ALA A 463 -10.68 13.58 15.43
N GLN A 464 -10.70 14.91 15.29
CA GLN A 464 -9.55 15.66 14.81
C GLN A 464 -8.66 16.06 15.99
N ILE A 465 -7.65 15.23 16.27
CA ILE A 465 -6.70 15.46 17.37
C ILE A 465 -5.62 16.46 16.95
N ARG A 466 -5.02 17.14 17.91
CA ARG A 466 -3.77 17.88 17.69
C ARG A 466 -2.61 16.91 17.45
N PRO A 467 -1.65 17.20 16.56
CA PRO A 467 -0.49 16.36 16.31
C PRO A 467 0.28 16.00 17.60
N GLY A 468 0.54 14.70 17.79
CA GLY A 468 1.32 14.19 18.92
C GLY A 468 0.56 14.12 20.25
N THR A 469 -0.78 14.14 20.23
CA THR A 469 -1.62 14.08 21.45
C THR A 469 -2.41 12.77 21.61
N ASP A 470 -2.05 11.75 20.84
CA ASP A 470 -2.70 10.44 20.77
C ASP A 470 -2.85 9.76 22.14
N VAL A 471 -1.77 9.71 22.95
CA VAL A 471 -1.79 9.13 24.30
C VAL A 471 -2.86 9.77 25.17
N ALA A 472 -2.97 11.11 25.15
CA ALA A 472 -3.97 11.83 25.93
C ALA A 472 -5.39 11.48 25.47
N PHE A 473 -5.63 11.40 24.16
CA PHE A 473 -6.92 11.02 23.60
C PHE A 473 -7.32 9.58 23.97
N TYR A 474 -6.44 8.60 23.77
CA TYR A 474 -6.75 7.19 24.04
C TYR A 474 -6.91 6.89 25.52
N ASN A 475 -6.10 7.50 26.39
CA ASN A 475 -6.29 7.38 27.83
C ASN A 475 -7.62 7.99 28.29
N ALA A 476 -8.10 9.05 27.63
CA ALA A 476 -9.43 9.61 27.91
C ALA A 476 -10.57 8.66 27.52
N LEU A 477 -10.44 7.94 26.41
CA LEU A 477 -11.40 6.89 26.04
C LEU A 477 -11.41 5.78 27.09
N LEU A 478 -10.22 5.30 27.50
CA LEU A 478 -10.09 4.31 28.56
C LEU A 478 -10.67 4.81 29.90
N HIS A 479 -10.47 6.09 30.25
CA HIS A 479 -11.08 6.71 31.43
C HIS A 479 -12.61 6.56 31.42
N VAL A 480 -13.26 6.94 30.32
CA VAL A 480 -14.73 6.85 30.19
C VAL A 480 -15.19 5.40 30.24
N LEU A 481 -14.50 4.49 29.55
CA LEU A 481 -14.82 3.06 29.58
C LEU A 481 -14.70 2.47 31.00
N CYS A 482 -13.68 2.87 31.78
CA CYS A 482 -13.53 2.47 33.18
C CYS A 482 -14.67 3.03 34.04
N ARG A 483 -14.91 4.34 33.94
CA ARG A 483 -15.90 5.09 34.72
C ARG A 483 -17.31 4.54 34.55
N ASP A 484 -17.68 4.20 33.31
CA ASP A 484 -19.05 3.83 32.94
C ASP A 484 -19.28 2.31 32.91
N GLY A 485 -18.27 1.52 33.28
CA GLY A 485 -18.38 0.06 33.36
C GLY A 485 -18.50 -0.63 31.99
N LEU A 486 -17.80 -0.12 30.98
CA LEU A 486 -17.83 -0.60 29.58
C LEU A 486 -16.60 -1.45 29.22
N LEU A 487 -16.03 -2.15 30.20
CA LEU A 487 -14.86 -3.00 30.02
C LEU A 487 -15.24 -4.48 30.06
N ASP A 488 -14.49 -5.30 29.34
CA ASP A 488 -14.61 -6.75 29.44
C ASP A 488 -13.77 -7.25 30.63
N ARG A 489 -14.36 -7.18 31.83
CA ARG A 489 -13.68 -7.55 33.08
C ARG A 489 -13.30 -9.05 33.12
N ASP A 490 -14.07 -9.92 32.47
CA ASP A 490 -13.79 -11.35 32.41
C ASP A 490 -12.59 -11.63 31.50
N TYR A 491 -12.52 -10.96 30.34
CA TYR A 491 -11.37 -11.04 29.46
C TYR A 491 -10.10 -10.49 30.13
N ILE A 492 -10.19 -9.32 30.78
CA ILE A 492 -9.07 -8.73 31.52
C ILE A 492 -8.55 -9.72 32.57
N ALA A 493 -9.42 -10.26 33.42
CA ALA A 493 -9.03 -11.19 34.46
C ALA A 493 -8.37 -12.47 33.91
N THR A 494 -8.88 -13.00 32.80
CA THR A 494 -8.45 -14.29 32.25
C THR A 494 -7.19 -14.17 31.38
N HIS A 495 -7.17 -13.21 30.46
CA HIS A 495 -6.19 -13.15 29.37
C HIS A 495 -5.13 -12.06 29.53
N THR A 496 -5.17 -11.25 30.59
CA THR A 496 -4.29 -10.07 30.70
C THR A 496 -3.65 -9.88 32.07
N GLU A 497 -2.57 -9.10 32.14
CA GLU A 497 -1.94 -8.68 33.38
C GLU A 497 -1.60 -7.17 33.41
N GLY A 498 -1.46 -6.60 34.61
CA GLY A 498 -1.06 -5.21 34.80
C GLY A 498 -2.17 -4.16 34.67
N PHE A 499 -3.44 -4.57 34.64
CA PHE A 499 -4.56 -3.65 34.42
C PHE A 499 -4.74 -2.61 35.54
N ASP A 500 -4.54 -2.99 36.81
CA ASP A 500 -4.77 -2.09 37.96
C ASP A 500 -3.95 -0.79 37.89
N GLU A 501 -2.71 -0.87 37.42
CA GLU A 501 -1.83 0.30 37.26
C GLU A 501 -2.33 1.23 36.15
N LEU A 502 -2.83 0.66 35.04
CA LEU A 502 -3.42 1.42 33.95
C LEU A 502 -4.73 2.07 34.38
N GLU A 503 -5.61 1.33 35.07
CA GLU A 503 -6.89 1.84 35.59
C GLU A 503 -6.65 3.02 36.54
N ALA A 504 -5.68 2.91 37.44
CA ALA A 504 -5.30 4.00 38.33
C ALA A 504 -4.80 5.23 37.57
N LEU A 505 -3.95 5.07 36.54
CA LEU A 505 -3.47 6.18 35.72
C LEU A 505 -4.63 6.90 35.02
N VAL A 506 -5.46 6.16 34.27
CA VAL A 506 -6.50 6.77 33.44
C VAL A 506 -7.61 7.42 34.28
N THR A 507 -7.99 6.81 35.40
CA THR A 507 -9.06 7.35 36.26
C THR A 507 -8.65 8.60 37.02
N ASN A 508 -7.38 8.75 37.38
CA ASN A 508 -6.89 9.91 38.13
C ASN A 508 -6.55 11.11 37.23
N ASP A 509 -5.97 10.88 36.05
CA ASP A 509 -5.24 11.92 35.32
C ASP A 509 -5.82 12.26 33.93
N TYR A 510 -6.78 11.47 33.42
CA TYR A 510 -7.23 11.56 32.03
C TYR A 510 -8.76 11.73 31.89
N SER A 511 -9.39 12.57 32.73
CA SER A 511 -10.80 12.90 32.52
C SER A 511 -11.02 13.49 31.12
N PRO A 512 -12.21 13.35 30.52
CA PRO A 512 -12.51 13.93 29.21
C PRO A 512 -12.21 15.43 29.14
N GLU A 513 -12.48 16.20 30.21
CA GLU A 513 -12.21 17.63 30.28
C GLU A 513 -10.71 17.95 30.30
N GLN A 514 -9.93 17.20 31.08
CA GLN A 514 -8.47 17.37 31.15
C GLN A 514 -7.83 17.06 29.79
N SER A 515 -8.21 15.92 29.21
CA SER A 515 -7.66 15.45 27.94
C SER A 515 -8.11 16.31 26.76
N SER A 516 -9.34 16.84 26.78
CA SER A 516 -9.84 17.77 25.76
C SER A 516 -8.97 19.02 25.62
N ALA A 517 -8.45 19.55 26.73
CA ALA A 517 -7.55 20.70 26.70
C ALA A 517 -6.21 20.38 26.00
N VAL A 518 -5.75 19.13 26.08
CA VAL A 518 -4.50 18.67 25.47
C VAL A 518 -4.73 18.33 23.99
N CYS A 519 -5.61 17.37 23.70
CA CYS A 519 -5.77 16.83 22.36
C CYS A 519 -6.66 17.66 21.43
N GLY A 520 -7.39 18.66 21.96
CA GLY A 520 -8.25 19.54 21.18
C GLY A 520 -9.61 18.95 20.80
N VAL A 521 -9.86 17.67 21.10
CA VAL A 521 -11.17 17.04 20.85
C VAL A 521 -12.13 17.41 21.98
N PRO A 522 -13.36 17.88 21.70
CA PRO A 522 -14.35 18.20 22.74
C PRO A 522 -14.64 17.02 23.67
N ALA A 523 -14.75 17.27 24.97
CA ALA A 523 -15.05 16.24 25.97
C ALA A 523 -16.30 15.41 25.63
N GLU A 524 -17.38 16.05 25.17
CA GLU A 524 -18.61 15.36 24.71
C GLU A 524 -18.35 14.40 23.56
N GLN A 525 -17.44 14.75 22.64
CA GLN A 525 -17.07 13.88 21.53
C GLN A 525 -16.22 12.69 22.01
N ILE A 526 -15.31 12.90 22.98
CA ILE A 526 -14.56 11.82 23.63
C ILE A 526 -15.53 10.84 24.28
N GLU A 527 -16.52 11.33 25.04
CA GLU A 527 -17.54 10.49 25.66
C GLU A 527 -18.35 9.71 24.61
N ALA A 528 -18.82 10.38 23.56
CA ALA A 528 -19.59 9.73 22.50
C ALA A 528 -18.80 8.61 21.80
N ILE A 529 -17.50 8.82 21.55
CA ILE A 529 -16.63 7.80 20.95
C ILE A 529 -16.42 6.63 21.90
N ALA A 530 -16.13 6.90 23.17
CA ALA A 530 -15.96 5.86 24.19
C ALA A 530 -17.24 5.00 24.35
N HIS A 531 -18.42 5.64 24.34
CA HIS A 531 -19.68 4.91 24.37
C HIS A 531 -19.93 4.07 23.11
N THR A 532 -19.53 4.54 21.92
CA THR A 532 -19.59 3.74 20.69
C THR A 532 -18.67 2.53 20.80
N ILE A 533 -17.43 2.68 21.28
CA ILE A 533 -16.51 1.57 21.55
C ILE A 533 -17.11 0.59 22.57
N GLY A 534 -17.74 1.09 23.64
CA GLY A 534 -18.41 0.27 24.64
C GLY A 534 -19.58 -0.58 24.12
N ARG A 535 -20.11 -0.30 22.92
CA ARG A 535 -21.09 -1.18 22.25
C ARG A 535 -20.46 -2.47 21.74
N ALA A 536 -19.16 -2.46 21.45
CA ALA A 536 -18.40 -3.66 21.11
C ALA A 536 -18.10 -4.53 22.34
N THR A 537 -18.53 -4.12 23.54
CA THR A 537 -18.38 -4.87 24.81
C THR A 537 -19.73 -5.09 25.50
N PRO A 538 -20.73 -5.72 24.84
CA PRO A 538 -22.04 -5.91 25.44
C PRO A 538 -21.96 -6.80 26.69
N PRO A 539 -22.85 -6.63 27.69
CA PRO A 539 -22.91 -7.50 28.86
C PRO A 539 -23.10 -8.97 28.45
N GLY A 540 -22.20 -9.85 28.88
CA GLY A 540 -22.16 -11.26 28.46
C GLY A 540 -21.28 -11.55 27.24
N GLY A 541 -20.58 -10.55 26.71
CA GLY A 541 -19.64 -10.67 25.60
C GLY A 541 -20.32 -10.70 24.22
N GLY A 542 -19.50 -10.76 23.16
CA GLY A 542 -19.96 -11.02 21.79
C GLY A 542 -19.97 -9.82 20.83
N GLY A 543 -19.72 -8.60 21.31
CA GLY A 543 -19.42 -7.46 20.42
C GLY A 543 -18.02 -7.57 19.84
N SER A 544 -17.75 -6.77 18.80
CA SER A 544 -16.52 -6.87 18.02
C SER A 544 -16.00 -5.51 17.58
N MET A 545 -14.72 -5.26 17.85
CA MET A 545 -13.99 -4.09 17.38
C MET A 545 -12.65 -4.47 16.75
N ILE A 546 -12.40 -3.95 15.56
CA ILE A 546 -11.10 -4.04 14.89
C ILE A 546 -10.45 -2.65 14.79
N VAL A 547 -9.15 -2.59 15.08
CA VAL A 547 -8.37 -1.35 15.05
C VAL A 547 -7.35 -1.41 13.93
N PHE A 548 -7.44 -0.44 13.01
CA PHE A 548 -6.49 -0.18 11.95
C PHE A 548 -5.67 1.06 12.28
N TRP A 549 -4.34 0.96 12.20
CA TRP A 549 -3.51 2.14 12.36
C TRP A 549 -2.35 2.23 11.39
N GLY A 550 -1.91 3.45 11.15
CA GLY A 550 -0.82 3.77 10.27
C GLY A 550 0.27 4.58 10.94
N MET A 551 0.78 5.53 10.16
CA MET A 551 2.01 6.26 10.44
C MET A 551 1.83 7.45 11.37
N GLY A 552 0.59 7.94 11.52
CA GLY A 552 0.24 8.93 12.53
C GLY A 552 0.26 8.37 13.95
N ILE A 553 0.37 7.04 14.10
CA ILE A 553 0.63 6.40 15.40
C ILE A 553 2.11 6.16 15.58
N SER A 554 2.77 5.57 14.59
CA SER A 554 4.13 5.08 14.75
C SER A 554 5.21 6.17 14.68
N GLN A 555 5.11 7.18 13.81
CA GLN A 555 6.22 8.11 13.50
C GLN A 555 6.28 9.33 14.44
N HIS A 556 6.33 9.05 15.74
CA HIS A 556 6.41 10.01 16.84
C HIS A 556 7.50 9.59 17.82
N VAL A 557 8.03 10.52 18.62
CA VAL A 557 8.90 10.15 19.75
C VAL A 557 8.17 9.33 20.83
N THR A 558 6.83 9.38 20.83
CA THR A 558 5.93 8.56 21.66
C THR A 558 5.25 7.44 20.87
N GLY A 559 5.75 7.09 19.68
CA GLY A 559 5.05 6.18 18.77
C GLY A 559 4.80 4.78 19.36
N THR A 560 5.69 4.32 20.25
CA THR A 560 5.51 3.05 20.99
C THR A 560 4.38 3.18 22.00
N ASP A 561 4.28 4.32 22.70
CA ASP A 561 3.22 4.59 23.68
C ASP A 561 1.86 4.77 23.00
N ASN A 562 1.83 5.43 21.84
CA ASN A 562 0.62 5.53 21.03
C ASN A 562 0.07 4.13 20.69
N ALA A 563 0.94 3.21 20.25
CA ALA A 563 0.56 1.83 19.96
C ALA A 563 0.17 1.04 21.23
N ARG A 564 0.88 1.21 22.35
CA ARG A 564 0.52 0.60 23.65
C ARG A 564 -0.88 1.02 24.10
N CYS A 565 -1.28 2.27 23.87
CA CYS A 565 -2.63 2.75 24.19
C CYS A 565 -3.70 2.03 23.34
N LEU A 566 -3.47 1.85 22.05
CA LEU A 566 -4.38 1.11 21.16
C LEU A 566 -4.49 -0.37 21.54
N ILE A 567 -3.36 -1.00 21.88
CA ILE A 567 -3.34 -2.39 22.33
C ILE A 567 -4.08 -2.52 23.65
N SER A 568 -3.87 -1.58 24.58
CA SER A 568 -4.59 -1.52 25.85
C SER A 568 -6.10 -1.35 25.64
N LEU A 569 -6.51 -0.52 24.67
CA LEU A 569 -7.93 -0.39 24.31
C LEU A 569 -8.53 -1.73 23.88
N CYS A 570 -7.86 -2.49 23.01
CA CYS A 570 -8.33 -3.81 22.58
C CYS A 570 -8.31 -4.86 23.70
N LEU A 571 -7.26 -4.89 24.52
CA LEU A 571 -7.16 -5.81 25.66
C LEU A 571 -8.22 -5.52 26.72
N ALA A 572 -8.49 -4.25 27.03
CA ALA A 572 -9.49 -3.85 28.02
C ALA A 572 -10.94 -4.11 27.56
N THR A 573 -11.14 -4.27 26.25
CA THR A 573 -12.44 -4.51 25.62
C THR A 573 -12.58 -5.93 25.06
N GLY A 574 -11.61 -6.84 25.29
CA GLY A 574 -11.68 -8.22 24.82
C GLY A 574 -11.71 -8.39 23.30
N ASN A 575 -11.07 -7.47 22.57
CA ASN A 575 -11.11 -7.36 21.11
C ASN A 575 -9.84 -7.89 20.43
N VAL A 576 -9.38 -9.07 20.86
CA VAL A 576 -8.33 -9.85 20.18
C VAL A 576 -8.70 -11.34 20.24
N GLY A 577 -8.42 -12.08 19.17
CA GLY A 577 -8.62 -13.53 19.12
C GLY A 577 -9.98 -14.01 18.59
N ARG A 578 -10.83 -13.10 18.10
CA ARG A 578 -12.19 -13.42 17.61
C ARG A 578 -12.47 -12.83 16.23
N PRO A 579 -13.41 -13.38 15.45
CA PRO A 579 -13.87 -12.76 14.20
C PRO A 579 -14.40 -11.34 14.43
N GLY A 580 -14.12 -10.42 13.50
CA GLY A 580 -14.51 -9.02 13.60
C GLY A 580 -13.72 -8.21 14.64
N THR A 581 -12.74 -8.81 15.31
CA THR A 581 -11.87 -8.14 16.28
C THR A 581 -10.46 -7.94 15.75
N GLY A 582 -9.59 -7.22 16.47
CA GLY A 582 -8.16 -7.35 16.29
C GLY A 582 -7.37 -6.05 16.20
N LEU A 583 -6.06 -6.24 16.08
CA LEU A 583 -5.03 -5.22 15.98
C LEU A 583 -4.36 -5.33 14.62
N HIS A 584 -4.52 -4.31 13.79
CA HIS A 584 -4.06 -4.30 12.41
C HIS A 584 -3.22 -3.04 12.09
N PRO A 585 -1.90 -3.06 12.35
CA PRO A 585 -1.00 -2.06 11.79
C PRO A 585 -0.96 -2.22 10.26
N LEU A 586 -1.51 -1.27 9.52
CA LEU A 586 -1.59 -1.28 8.06
C LEU A 586 -0.19 -1.10 7.46
N ARG A 587 0.50 -2.21 7.21
CA ARG A 587 1.89 -2.24 6.77
C ARG A 587 2.07 -1.52 5.42
N GLY A 588 3.07 -0.64 5.33
CA GLY A 588 3.29 0.24 4.18
C GLY A 588 3.69 -0.44 2.87
N GLN A 589 4.95 -0.87 2.74
CA GLN A 589 5.48 -1.46 1.49
C GLN A 589 4.96 -2.89 1.25
N ASN A 590 4.89 -3.30 -0.02
CA ASN A 590 4.39 -4.61 -0.47
C ASN A 590 5.00 -5.80 0.28
N ASN A 591 6.26 -5.72 0.71
CA ASN A 591 6.93 -6.81 1.41
C ASN A 591 7.53 -6.43 2.76
N VAL A 592 7.09 -5.34 3.40
CA VAL A 592 7.70 -4.93 4.68
C VAL A 592 7.50 -5.98 5.78
N GLN A 593 6.41 -6.75 5.73
CA GLN A 593 6.19 -7.88 6.62
C GLN A 593 7.22 -8.97 6.34
N GLY A 594 7.31 -9.44 5.09
CA GLY A 594 8.22 -10.53 4.71
C GLY A 594 9.70 -10.18 4.86
N ALA A 595 10.11 -8.95 4.56
CA ALA A 595 11.45 -8.44 4.82
C ALA A 595 11.80 -8.44 6.32
N SER A 596 10.83 -8.11 7.18
CA SER A 596 11.00 -8.20 8.64
C SER A 596 11.05 -9.65 9.11
N ASP A 597 10.20 -10.52 8.55
CA ASP A 597 10.16 -11.95 8.84
C ASP A 597 11.45 -12.66 8.40
N ALA A 598 12.07 -12.19 7.31
CA ALA A 598 13.38 -12.63 6.83
C ALA A 598 14.55 -12.12 7.70
N GLY A 599 14.30 -11.28 8.70
CA GLY A 599 15.31 -10.84 9.65
C GLY A 599 16.13 -9.62 9.20
N LEU A 600 15.63 -8.75 8.32
CA LEU A 600 16.28 -7.46 8.02
C LEU A 600 16.23 -6.46 9.19
N ILE A 601 16.33 -6.92 10.44
CA ILE A 601 16.21 -6.11 11.65
C ILE A 601 17.46 -6.35 12.50
N PRO A 602 18.14 -5.31 13.01
CA PRO A 602 19.47 -5.46 13.63
C PRO A 602 19.52 -6.40 14.84
N MET A 603 18.41 -6.54 15.57
CA MET A 603 18.32 -7.30 16.82
C MET A 603 17.75 -8.72 16.68
N VAL A 604 17.31 -9.13 15.48
CA VAL A 604 16.71 -10.46 15.28
C VAL A 604 17.17 -11.14 13.99
N PHE A 605 17.30 -12.45 14.04
CA PHE A 605 17.34 -13.36 12.91
C PHE A 605 15.93 -13.55 12.30
N PRO A 606 15.80 -14.30 11.17
CA PRO A 606 14.50 -14.69 10.65
C PRO A 606 13.50 -15.18 11.71
N ASP A 607 12.22 -14.87 11.53
CA ASP A 607 11.11 -15.19 12.45
C ASP A 607 11.21 -14.51 13.83
N TYR A 608 11.75 -13.29 13.86
CA TYR A 608 11.94 -12.46 15.07
C TYR A 608 12.75 -13.15 16.19
N GLN A 609 13.62 -14.07 15.84
CA GLN A 609 14.46 -14.81 16.79
C GLN A 609 15.64 -13.95 17.25
N SER A 610 15.73 -13.62 18.54
CA SER A 610 16.76 -12.70 19.06
C SER A 610 18.19 -13.14 18.74
N VAL A 611 19.04 -12.19 18.31
CA VAL A 611 20.49 -12.44 18.09
C VAL A 611 21.25 -12.70 19.40
N THR A 612 20.70 -12.23 20.52
CA THR A 612 21.30 -12.40 21.85
C THR A 612 21.04 -13.79 22.45
N ASP A 613 20.13 -14.56 21.86
CA ASP A 613 19.82 -15.93 22.31
C ASP A 613 20.82 -16.91 21.70
N ASP A 614 21.55 -17.62 22.56
CA ASP A 614 22.57 -18.59 22.17
C ASP A 614 22.01 -19.76 21.35
N THR A 615 20.78 -20.20 21.64
CA THR A 615 20.13 -21.31 20.94
C THR A 615 19.82 -20.91 19.49
N HIS A 616 19.22 -19.74 19.31
CA HIS A 616 18.95 -19.21 17.98
C HIS A 616 20.25 -18.98 17.20
N ARG A 617 21.24 -18.36 17.84
CA ARG A 617 22.53 -18.09 17.21
C ARG A 617 23.26 -19.35 16.77
N GLN A 618 23.28 -20.41 17.59
CA GLN A 618 23.87 -21.70 17.21
C GLN A 618 23.13 -22.36 16.04
N LYS A 619 21.79 -22.27 16.02
CA LYS A 619 20.98 -22.79 14.90
C LYS A 619 21.36 -22.13 13.57
N PHE A 620 21.44 -20.80 13.52
CA PHE A 620 21.80 -20.07 12.30
C PHE A 620 23.29 -20.23 11.96
N ALA A 621 24.18 -20.24 12.95
CA ALA A 621 25.61 -20.48 12.74
C ALA A 621 25.87 -21.86 12.12
N GLN A 622 25.14 -22.90 12.59
CA GLN A 622 25.22 -24.23 12.01
C GLN A 622 24.68 -24.27 10.58
N ALA A 623 23.55 -23.61 10.30
CA ALA A 623 22.94 -23.59 8.98
C ALA A 623 23.81 -22.84 7.95
N TRP A 624 24.50 -21.79 8.38
CA TRP A 624 25.29 -20.94 7.49
C TRP A 624 26.78 -21.27 7.46
N GLY A 625 27.28 -22.09 8.40
CA GLY A 625 28.69 -22.47 8.47
C GLY A 625 29.62 -21.38 8.99
N HIS A 626 29.09 -20.37 9.69
CA HIS A 626 29.85 -19.22 10.20
C HIS A 626 29.46 -18.87 11.64
N ASP A 627 30.43 -18.40 12.43
CA ASP A 627 30.15 -17.77 13.72
C ASP A 627 29.42 -16.43 13.51
N LEU A 628 28.48 -16.12 14.40
CA LEU A 628 27.61 -14.93 14.29
C LEU A 628 27.78 -14.02 15.51
N ASP A 629 27.66 -12.70 15.29
CA ASP A 629 27.77 -11.69 16.35
C ASP A 629 26.59 -11.82 17.34
N PRO A 630 26.84 -11.95 18.67
CA PRO A 630 25.78 -11.98 19.68
C PRO A 630 25.19 -10.59 19.99
N THR A 631 25.75 -9.51 19.44
CA THR A 631 25.39 -8.14 19.77
C THR A 631 24.38 -7.59 18.78
N PRO A 632 23.27 -6.97 19.24
CA PRO A 632 22.38 -6.23 18.35
C PRO A 632 23.13 -5.16 17.55
N GLY A 633 22.84 -5.06 16.25
CA GLY A 633 23.42 -4.02 15.41
C GLY A 633 22.78 -2.65 15.59
N LEU A 634 23.34 -1.66 14.90
CA LEU A 634 22.83 -0.29 14.84
C LEU A 634 21.60 -0.19 13.92
N THR A 635 20.68 0.71 14.25
CA THR A 635 19.51 1.03 13.42
C THR A 635 19.82 2.08 12.33
N VAL A 636 18.96 2.26 11.32
CA VAL A 636 19.19 3.21 10.18
C VAL A 636 19.73 4.58 10.62
N VAL A 637 19.07 5.25 11.58
CA VAL A 637 19.45 6.60 12.01
C VAL A 637 20.78 6.58 12.80
N GLU A 638 21.04 5.50 13.54
CA GLU A 638 22.30 5.29 14.26
C GLU A 638 23.46 4.95 13.30
N ILE A 639 23.21 4.22 12.22
CA ILE A 639 24.17 3.93 11.15
C ILE A 639 24.60 5.23 10.47
N MET A 640 23.65 6.10 10.12
CA MET A 640 23.95 7.42 9.53
C MET A 640 24.76 8.30 10.48
N LYS A 641 24.46 8.26 11.78
CA LYS A 641 25.29 8.91 12.80
C LYS A 641 26.69 8.30 12.86
N GLY A 642 26.81 6.98 12.82
CA GLY A 642 28.08 6.26 12.82
C GLY A 642 28.96 6.60 11.62
N ALA A 643 28.36 6.80 10.44
CA ALA A 643 29.10 7.26 9.25
C ALA A 643 29.70 8.67 9.45
N LEU A 644 28.95 9.60 10.06
CA LEU A 644 29.45 10.94 10.39
C LEU A 644 30.56 10.94 11.45
N GLU A 645 30.50 9.99 12.37
CA GLU A 645 31.49 9.82 13.45
C GLU A 645 32.71 8.99 13.00
N GLY A 646 32.65 8.39 11.81
CA GLY A 646 33.70 7.54 11.24
C GLY A 646 33.80 6.14 11.87
N SER A 647 32.76 5.72 12.61
CA SER A 647 32.62 4.35 13.13
C SER A 647 32.05 3.40 12.07
N ILE A 648 31.19 3.89 11.17
CA ILE A 648 30.79 3.19 9.94
C ILE A 648 31.61 3.76 8.77
N ARG A 649 32.20 2.87 7.98
CA ARG A 649 33.12 3.20 6.88
C ARG A 649 32.69 2.63 5.54
N GLY A 650 32.10 1.44 5.55
CA GLY A 650 31.63 0.77 4.34
C GLY A 650 30.15 0.44 4.42
N MET A 651 29.42 0.63 3.33
CA MET A 651 27.98 0.33 3.31
C MET A 651 27.53 -0.30 1.98
N TYR A 652 26.56 -1.21 2.07
CA TYR A 652 25.85 -1.78 0.92
C TYR A 652 24.36 -1.44 1.02
N ILE A 653 23.80 -0.75 0.04
CA ILE A 653 22.37 -0.41 -0.01
C ILE A 653 21.72 -1.17 -1.17
N MET A 654 20.65 -1.92 -0.88
CA MET A 654 19.81 -2.56 -1.88
C MET A 654 18.41 -1.93 -1.85
N GLY A 655 17.98 -1.36 -2.98
CA GLY A 655 16.60 -0.94 -3.19
C GLY A 655 16.03 0.03 -2.15
N GLU A 656 16.86 0.94 -1.62
CA GLU A 656 16.47 2.00 -0.69
C GLU A 656 17.07 3.35 -1.12
N ASN A 657 16.41 4.44 -0.71
CA ASN A 657 16.81 5.81 -1.07
C ASN A 657 16.87 6.72 0.17
N PRO A 658 17.78 6.45 1.12
CA PRO A 658 17.87 7.16 2.38
C PRO A 658 17.99 8.68 2.25
N PHE A 659 18.64 9.20 1.19
CA PHE A 659 18.69 10.65 0.99
C PHE A 659 17.27 11.28 0.98
N ILE A 660 16.31 10.67 0.29
CA ILE A 660 14.95 11.22 0.25
C ILE A 660 14.07 10.70 1.39
N SER A 661 14.25 9.45 1.84
CA SER A 661 13.35 8.81 2.82
C SER A 661 13.66 9.07 4.28
N ASP A 662 14.92 9.32 4.63
CA ASP A 662 15.36 9.43 6.02
C ASP A 662 15.16 10.85 6.55
N PRO A 663 14.94 11.03 7.87
CA PRO A 663 14.78 12.36 8.45
C PRO A 663 16.06 13.19 8.31
N ASN A 664 15.91 14.52 8.32
CA ASN A 664 17.05 15.43 8.27
C ASN A 664 17.98 15.12 7.08
N ALA A 665 17.44 15.22 5.86
CA ALA A 665 18.14 14.84 4.63
C ALA A 665 19.54 15.48 4.50
N ASN A 666 19.72 16.70 5.02
CA ASN A 666 21.02 17.38 5.06
C ASN A 666 22.09 16.60 5.84
N LYS A 667 21.72 16.01 6.98
CA LYS A 667 22.60 15.15 7.78
C LYS A 667 22.93 13.85 7.04
N VAL A 668 21.94 13.22 6.41
CA VAL A 668 22.08 11.96 5.66
C VAL A 668 23.05 12.11 4.49
N ARG A 669 22.91 13.18 3.69
CA ARG A 669 23.83 13.45 2.57
C ARG A 669 25.28 13.60 3.02
N ARG A 670 25.47 14.30 4.13
CA ARG A 670 26.80 14.44 4.73
C ARG A 670 27.31 13.08 5.15
N ALA A 671 26.51 12.27 5.84
CA ALA A 671 26.88 10.92 6.28
C ALA A 671 27.35 10.04 5.11
N LEU A 672 26.56 9.99 4.02
CA LEU A 672 26.88 9.23 2.82
C LEU A 672 28.20 9.68 2.17
N SER A 673 28.52 10.97 2.23
CA SER A 673 29.77 11.50 1.67
C SER A 673 31.03 11.19 2.48
N GLU A 674 30.88 10.83 3.76
CA GLU A 674 32.01 10.49 4.64
C GLU A 674 32.38 8.99 4.59
N LEU A 675 31.58 8.16 3.92
CA LEU A 675 31.86 6.72 3.77
C LEU A 675 33.10 6.48 2.88
N ASP A 676 34.01 5.65 3.37
CA ASP A 676 35.16 5.16 2.60
C ASP A 676 34.70 4.37 1.37
N PHE A 677 33.64 3.56 1.52
CA PHE A 677 33.05 2.79 0.43
C PHE A 677 31.51 2.68 0.50
N LEU A 678 30.82 2.86 -0.62
CA LEU A 678 29.38 2.71 -0.77
C LEU A 678 29.05 1.96 -2.07
N ALA A 679 28.42 0.80 -1.95
CA ALA A 679 27.82 0.07 -3.07
C ALA A 679 26.30 0.24 -3.04
N ILE A 680 25.70 0.48 -4.20
CA ILE A 680 24.24 0.57 -4.36
C ILE A 680 23.76 -0.41 -5.42
N GLN A 681 22.74 -1.18 -5.08
CA GLN A 681 22.00 -2.03 -5.99
C GLN A 681 20.58 -1.47 -6.15
N ASP A 682 20.24 -1.01 -7.35
CA ASP A 682 18.97 -0.32 -7.63
C ASP A 682 18.55 -0.50 -9.11
N ILE A 683 17.29 -0.20 -9.41
CA ILE A 683 16.72 -0.22 -10.76
C ILE A 683 16.87 1.14 -11.47
N PHE A 684 17.07 2.21 -10.71
CA PHE A 684 17.26 3.57 -11.21
C PHE A 684 18.46 4.25 -10.54
N LEU A 685 19.01 5.26 -11.22
CA LEU A 685 19.91 6.21 -10.56
C LEU A 685 19.09 7.09 -9.60
N THR A 686 19.05 6.70 -8.33
CA THR A 686 18.39 7.44 -7.24
C THR A 686 19.28 8.55 -6.71
N GLU A 687 18.72 9.42 -5.88
CA GLU A 687 19.48 10.51 -5.27
C GLU A 687 20.56 9.97 -4.32
N THR A 688 20.32 8.84 -3.66
CA THR A 688 21.35 8.17 -2.83
C THR A 688 22.51 7.64 -3.70
N ALA A 689 22.24 7.18 -4.93
CA ALA A 689 23.26 6.68 -5.85
C ALA A 689 24.27 7.74 -6.31
N GLU A 690 23.96 9.03 -6.12
CA GLU A 690 24.92 10.12 -6.31
C GLU A 690 26.18 9.97 -5.45
N PHE A 691 26.10 9.29 -4.31
CA PHE A 691 27.21 9.10 -3.37
C PHE A 691 27.96 7.77 -3.55
N ALA A 692 27.47 6.89 -4.42
CA ALA A 692 27.99 5.53 -4.58
C ALA A 692 29.39 5.49 -5.23
N ASP A 693 30.17 4.48 -4.91
CA ASP A 693 31.38 4.09 -5.65
C ASP A 693 31.06 3.10 -6.75
N VAL A 694 30.13 2.20 -6.47
CA VAL A 694 29.66 1.16 -7.39
C VAL A 694 28.14 1.16 -7.40
N ILE A 695 27.57 1.15 -8.60
CA ILE A 695 26.13 0.99 -8.82
C ILE A 695 25.92 -0.30 -9.61
N LEU A 696 25.09 -1.18 -9.07
CA LEU A 696 24.76 -2.48 -9.64
C LEU A 696 23.31 -2.45 -10.18
N PRO A 697 23.09 -2.62 -11.49
CA PRO A 697 21.75 -2.60 -12.09
C PRO A 697 20.97 -3.86 -11.72
N ALA A 698 19.84 -3.66 -11.04
CA ALA A 698 18.97 -4.75 -10.60
C ALA A 698 17.69 -4.89 -11.45
N SER A 699 17.02 -6.02 -11.26
CA SER A 699 15.70 -6.29 -11.84
C SER A 699 14.59 -5.54 -11.10
N SER A 700 13.56 -5.14 -11.84
CA SER A 700 12.32 -4.65 -11.22
C SER A 700 11.46 -5.82 -10.74
N TYR A 701 10.40 -5.51 -9.99
CA TYR A 701 9.43 -6.51 -9.55
C TYR A 701 8.88 -7.37 -10.71
N PHE A 702 8.61 -6.76 -11.87
CA PHE A 702 8.07 -7.47 -13.04
C PHE A 702 9.10 -8.33 -13.76
N GLU A 703 10.36 -8.34 -13.32
CA GLU A 703 11.48 -9.01 -14.01
C GLU A 703 12.06 -10.17 -13.18
N LYS A 704 11.38 -10.57 -12.09
CA LYS A 704 11.90 -11.58 -11.16
C LYS A 704 10.82 -12.47 -10.55
N THR A 705 11.27 -13.64 -10.11
CA THR A 705 10.48 -14.56 -9.29
C THR A 705 10.86 -14.37 -7.82
N GLY A 706 9.87 -14.43 -6.93
CA GLY A 706 10.11 -14.42 -5.49
C GLY A 706 8.81 -14.35 -4.71
N THR A 707 8.89 -14.55 -3.40
CA THR A 707 7.72 -14.49 -2.52
C THR A 707 7.62 -13.14 -1.82
N TYR A 708 6.39 -12.69 -1.63
CA TYR A 708 6.06 -11.42 -0.98
C TYR A 708 4.99 -11.66 0.07
N THR A 709 5.24 -11.20 1.28
CA THR A 709 4.32 -11.32 2.41
C THR A 709 3.63 -9.98 2.64
N ASN A 710 2.32 -9.98 2.44
CA ASN A 710 1.49 -8.78 2.57
C ASN A 710 1.17 -8.45 4.05
N THR A 711 0.41 -7.38 4.27
CA THR A 711 0.02 -6.90 5.60
C THR A 711 -0.85 -7.89 6.38
N ASP A 712 -1.53 -8.82 5.70
CA ASP A 712 -2.35 -9.87 6.31
C ASP A 712 -1.54 -11.12 6.64
N ARG A 713 -0.21 -11.09 6.44
CA ARG A 713 0.72 -12.24 6.56
C ARG A 713 0.56 -13.27 5.45
N ARG A 714 -0.12 -12.91 4.35
CA ARG A 714 -0.29 -13.78 3.19
C ARG A 714 0.98 -13.75 2.36
N VAL A 715 1.65 -14.88 2.27
CA VAL A 715 2.79 -15.14 1.39
C VAL A 715 2.26 -15.43 0.00
N GLN A 716 2.66 -14.62 -0.99
CA GLN A 716 2.22 -14.73 -2.38
C GLN A 716 3.43 -14.85 -3.30
N LEU A 717 3.30 -15.63 -4.38
CA LEU A 717 4.35 -15.79 -5.37
C LEU A 717 4.25 -14.72 -6.47
N GLY A 718 5.27 -13.87 -6.57
CA GLY A 718 5.49 -13.00 -7.72
C GLY A 718 6.19 -13.75 -8.85
N ARG A 719 5.74 -13.52 -10.09
CA ARG A 719 6.26 -14.16 -11.30
C ARG A 719 6.80 -13.10 -12.27
N PRO A 720 7.88 -13.42 -13.01
CA PRO A 720 8.46 -12.53 -14.01
C PRO A 720 7.50 -12.39 -15.19
N VAL A 721 7.30 -11.14 -15.60
CA VAL A 721 6.46 -10.72 -16.73
C VAL A 721 7.34 -10.22 -17.87
N LEU A 722 8.51 -9.68 -17.55
CA LEU A 722 9.48 -9.08 -18.46
C LEU A 722 10.88 -9.65 -18.19
N ASP A 723 11.79 -9.50 -19.13
CA ASP A 723 13.22 -9.72 -18.90
C ASP A 723 13.90 -8.44 -18.36
N PRO A 724 14.95 -8.55 -17.52
CA PRO A 724 15.75 -7.40 -17.10
C PRO A 724 16.36 -6.63 -18.30
N PRO A 725 16.47 -5.29 -18.23
CA PRO A 725 16.99 -4.51 -19.34
C PRO A 725 18.52 -4.54 -19.44
N GLY A 726 19.04 -4.74 -20.65
CA GLY A 726 20.49 -4.71 -20.92
C GLY A 726 21.22 -5.85 -20.20
N ASP A 727 22.24 -5.51 -19.41
CA ASP A 727 23.01 -6.46 -18.60
C ASP A 727 22.54 -6.47 -17.13
N ALA A 728 21.39 -5.88 -16.81
CA ALA A 728 20.82 -5.95 -15.46
C ALA A 728 20.58 -7.41 -15.03
N ARG A 729 20.75 -7.70 -13.75
CA ARG A 729 20.58 -9.06 -13.18
C ARG A 729 19.53 -9.08 -12.09
N GLN A 730 19.03 -10.27 -11.76
CA GLN A 730 18.10 -10.39 -10.64
C GLN A 730 18.81 -10.11 -9.31
N ASP A 731 18.11 -9.49 -8.37
CA ASP A 731 18.71 -9.09 -7.10
C ASP A 731 19.37 -10.26 -6.36
N TRP A 732 18.72 -11.43 -6.32
CA TRP A 732 19.22 -12.62 -5.63
C TRP A 732 20.53 -13.16 -6.25
N GLU A 733 20.68 -13.07 -7.58
CA GLU A 733 21.90 -13.48 -8.28
C GLU A 733 23.06 -12.56 -7.92
N ILE A 734 22.80 -11.25 -7.87
CA ILE A 734 23.79 -10.24 -7.47
C ILE A 734 24.24 -10.50 -6.02
N LEU A 735 23.30 -10.78 -5.11
CA LEU A 735 23.61 -11.09 -3.71
C LEU A 735 24.43 -12.36 -3.54
N CYS A 736 24.13 -13.41 -4.31
CA CYS A 736 24.94 -14.62 -4.32
C CYS A 736 26.37 -14.32 -4.82
N GLU A 737 26.52 -13.59 -5.92
CA GLU A 737 27.84 -13.23 -6.42
C GLU A 737 28.65 -12.39 -5.42
N VAL A 738 28.06 -11.35 -4.84
CA VAL A 738 28.75 -10.53 -3.81
C VAL A 738 29.11 -11.36 -2.58
N SER A 739 28.24 -12.26 -2.15
CA SER A 739 28.51 -13.19 -1.04
C SER A 739 29.75 -14.04 -1.30
N ARG A 740 29.88 -14.62 -2.51
CA ARG A 740 31.09 -15.38 -2.88
C ARG A 740 32.35 -14.53 -2.86
N ARG A 741 32.27 -13.25 -3.26
CA ARG A 741 33.43 -12.33 -3.27
C ARG A 741 33.93 -11.98 -1.86
N VAL A 742 33.10 -12.12 -0.82
CA VAL A 742 33.52 -11.92 0.58
C VAL A 742 33.79 -13.23 1.33
N GLY A 743 33.74 -14.37 0.63
CA GLY A 743 34.05 -15.70 1.17
C GLY A 743 32.88 -16.45 1.79
N LEU A 744 31.64 -16.04 1.52
CA LEU A 744 30.42 -16.75 1.95
C LEU A 744 29.93 -17.67 0.83
N GLU A 745 29.73 -18.96 1.14
CA GLU A 745 29.12 -19.91 0.19
C GLU A 745 27.63 -19.58 -0.02
N SER A 746 27.21 -19.51 -1.28
CA SER A 746 25.86 -19.09 -1.66
C SER A 746 25.44 -19.70 -3.01
N ASP A 747 25.60 -21.03 -3.13
CA ASP A 747 25.24 -21.76 -4.34
C ASP A 747 23.82 -22.33 -4.21
N TYR A 748 22.87 -21.64 -4.84
CA TYR A 748 21.49 -22.05 -4.95
C TYR A 748 21.17 -22.43 -6.40
N ALA A 749 20.36 -23.48 -6.58
CA ALA A 749 19.93 -23.91 -7.91
C ALA A 749 18.98 -22.89 -8.56
N ASP A 750 18.07 -22.33 -7.75
CA ASP A 750 17.10 -21.31 -8.11
C ASP A 750 16.66 -20.54 -6.85
N VAL A 751 15.78 -19.55 -7.03
CA VAL A 751 15.23 -18.76 -5.92
C VAL A 751 14.32 -19.58 -5.00
N ALA A 752 13.72 -20.68 -5.46
CA ALA A 752 12.90 -21.54 -4.60
C ALA A 752 13.76 -22.26 -3.56
N ALA A 753 14.97 -22.68 -3.91
CA ALA A 753 15.93 -23.26 -2.97
C ALA A 753 16.34 -22.27 -1.85
N VAL A 754 16.38 -20.97 -2.15
CA VAL A 754 16.61 -19.92 -1.14
C VAL A 754 15.42 -19.84 -0.18
N PHE A 755 14.20 -19.88 -0.73
CA PHE A 755 12.98 -19.90 0.07
C PHE A 755 12.92 -21.13 0.96
N ASP A 756 13.30 -22.31 0.47
CA ASP A 756 13.33 -23.55 1.26
C ASP A 756 14.33 -23.48 2.43
N GLU A 757 15.51 -22.87 2.25
CA GLU A 757 16.44 -22.62 3.36
C GLU A 757 15.80 -21.67 4.39
N PHE A 758 15.19 -20.58 3.93
CA PHE A 758 14.50 -19.61 4.79
C PHE A 758 13.35 -20.25 5.59
N THR A 759 12.47 -21.02 4.94
CA THR A 759 11.34 -21.68 5.61
C THR A 759 11.80 -22.77 6.58
N SER A 760 12.91 -23.45 6.30
CA SER A 760 13.48 -24.46 7.21
C SER A 760 13.95 -23.89 8.56
N LEU A 761 14.27 -22.59 8.60
CA LEU A 761 14.78 -21.90 9.79
C LEU A 761 13.72 -21.07 10.53
N THR A 762 12.50 -21.01 10.00
CA THR A 762 11.41 -20.15 10.48
C THR A 762 10.16 -20.96 10.80
N ARG A 763 9.65 -20.81 12.01
CA ARG A 763 8.51 -21.61 12.50
C ARG A 763 7.22 -21.18 11.79
N ASN A 764 7.02 -19.89 11.61
CA ASN A 764 5.78 -19.38 11.01
C ASN A 764 5.62 -19.78 9.53
N TYR A 765 6.72 -19.95 8.79
CA TYR A 765 6.71 -20.35 7.37
C TYR A 765 6.83 -21.86 7.16
N GLN A 766 6.85 -22.64 8.24
CA GLN A 766 7.04 -24.09 8.16
C GLN A 766 6.01 -24.73 7.22
N GLY A 767 6.48 -25.56 6.29
CA GLY A 767 5.63 -26.26 5.32
C GLY A 767 5.22 -25.43 4.09
N LEU A 768 5.61 -24.15 4.00
CA LEU A 768 5.41 -23.37 2.78
C LEU A 768 6.54 -23.64 1.77
N SER A 769 6.18 -23.75 0.50
CA SER A 769 7.09 -23.84 -0.65
C SER A 769 6.49 -23.08 -1.85
N HIS A 770 7.29 -22.76 -2.85
CA HIS A 770 6.79 -22.08 -4.07
C HIS A 770 5.63 -22.85 -4.73
N GLU A 771 5.69 -24.19 -4.73
CA GLU A 771 4.63 -25.06 -5.27
C GLU A 771 3.32 -24.93 -4.47
N ILE A 772 3.40 -24.97 -3.15
CA ILE A 772 2.25 -24.94 -2.23
C ILE A 772 1.52 -23.58 -2.25
N LEU A 773 2.23 -22.48 -2.48
CA LEU A 773 1.63 -21.15 -2.49
C LEU A 773 0.60 -20.97 -3.62
N GLY A 774 0.75 -21.70 -4.73
CA GLY A 774 -0.17 -21.64 -5.87
C GLY A 774 -0.34 -20.22 -6.43
N THR A 775 -1.56 -19.86 -6.80
CA THR A 775 -1.89 -18.58 -7.45
C THR A 775 -2.39 -17.51 -6.48
N THR A 776 -2.91 -17.91 -5.31
CA THR A 776 -3.52 -17.04 -4.31
C THR A 776 -2.68 -16.87 -3.04
N GLY A 777 -1.61 -17.66 -2.85
CA GLY A 777 -0.77 -17.62 -1.67
C GLY A 777 -1.36 -18.34 -0.44
N ARG A 778 -0.64 -18.28 0.68
CA ARG A 778 -1.03 -18.84 1.99
C ARG A 778 -0.74 -17.85 3.12
N LEU A 779 -1.60 -17.78 4.13
CA LEU A 779 -1.37 -17.03 5.36
C LEU A 779 -0.41 -17.81 6.25
N TRP A 780 0.63 -17.16 6.77
CA TRP A 780 1.35 -17.71 7.90
C TRP A 780 0.70 -17.28 9.23
N PRO A 781 0.63 -18.18 10.23
CA PRO A 781 0.97 -19.60 10.17
C PRO A 781 -0.07 -20.42 9.38
N CYS A 782 0.42 -21.48 8.70
CA CYS A 782 -0.41 -22.39 7.90
C CYS A 782 -0.17 -23.85 8.34
N PRO A 783 -0.94 -24.39 9.29
CA PRO A 783 -0.71 -25.74 9.81
C PRO A 783 -0.90 -26.87 8.77
N ASP A 784 -1.81 -26.68 7.81
CA ASP A 784 -2.09 -27.63 6.71
C ASP A 784 -2.10 -26.87 5.37
N PRO A 785 -0.92 -26.53 4.83
CA PRO A 785 -0.84 -25.65 3.67
C PRO A 785 -1.24 -26.33 2.35
N GLU A 786 -1.34 -27.66 2.32
CA GLU A 786 -1.86 -28.42 1.18
C GLU A 786 -3.38 -28.25 1.01
N ASN A 787 -4.12 -28.11 2.12
CA ASN A 787 -5.59 -28.12 2.09
C ASN A 787 -6.25 -26.83 2.62
N ASP A 788 -5.52 -25.95 3.30
CA ASP A 788 -6.04 -24.71 3.88
C ASP A 788 -5.24 -23.48 3.41
N ASP A 789 -5.89 -22.32 3.48
CA ASP A 789 -5.36 -21.01 3.16
C ASP A 789 -4.57 -20.39 4.33
N GLY A 790 -4.60 -21.01 5.52
CA GLY A 790 -3.88 -20.62 6.71
C GLY A 790 -4.72 -19.82 7.72
N THR A 791 -4.10 -19.50 8.86
CA THR A 791 -4.83 -18.96 10.02
C THR A 791 -5.17 -17.47 9.84
N GLN A 792 -6.45 -17.15 9.69
CA GLN A 792 -6.91 -15.76 9.53
C GLN A 792 -6.88 -14.96 10.84
N ILE A 793 -7.19 -15.60 11.97
CA ILE A 793 -7.37 -14.97 13.27
C ILE A 793 -6.38 -15.60 14.25
N LEU A 794 -5.49 -14.78 14.81
CA LEU A 794 -4.48 -15.21 15.77
C LEU A 794 -4.95 -14.97 17.21
N PHE A 795 -4.38 -15.75 18.13
CA PHE A 795 -4.48 -15.56 19.59
C PHE A 795 -5.87 -15.82 20.20
N GLY A 796 -6.65 -16.71 19.59
CA GLY A 796 -7.94 -17.17 20.15
C GLY A 796 -7.79 -17.96 21.47
N ASP A 797 -6.68 -18.68 21.63
CA ASP A 797 -6.42 -19.55 22.80
C ASP A 797 -5.41 -18.96 23.81
N GLY A 798 -4.92 -17.74 23.55
CA GLY A 798 -3.89 -17.07 24.35
C GLY A 798 -2.80 -16.40 23.51
N PHE A 799 -1.95 -15.61 24.18
CA PHE A 799 -0.88 -14.84 23.55
C PHE A 799 0.46 -15.59 23.56
N PRO A 800 1.34 -15.38 22.56
CA PRO A 800 2.69 -15.94 22.53
C PRO A 800 3.66 -15.23 23.49
N THR A 801 3.21 -14.93 24.71
CA THR A 801 4.03 -14.43 25.82
C THR A 801 4.39 -15.57 26.75
N ASP A 802 5.41 -15.39 27.60
CA ASP A 802 5.91 -16.43 28.51
C ASP A 802 4.82 -17.03 29.43
N ASN A 803 3.80 -16.24 29.78
CA ASN A 803 2.69 -16.61 30.65
C ASN A 803 1.36 -16.81 29.90
N GLY A 804 1.34 -16.68 28.57
CA GLY A 804 0.14 -16.80 27.74
C GLY A 804 -0.82 -15.60 27.79
N ARG A 805 -0.47 -14.53 28.51
CA ARG A 805 -1.35 -13.37 28.81
C ARG A 805 -0.81 -12.09 28.18
N GLY A 806 -1.72 -11.21 27.75
CA GLY A 806 -1.39 -9.88 27.25
C GLY A 806 -1.05 -8.94 28.41
N ARG A 807 -0.14 -8.00 28.18
CA ARG A 807 0.35 -7.08 29.21
C ARG A 807 -0.12 -5.66 28.96
N PHE A 808 -0.73 -5.05 29.97
CA PHE A 808 -0.96 -3.61 29.99
C PHE A 808 0.32 -2.86 30.37
N VAL A 809 0.58 -1.76 29.66
CA VAL A 809 1.71 -0.85 29.94
C VAL A 809 1.14 0.56 30.10
N PRO A 810 1.09 1.11 31.32
CA PRO A 810 0.60 2.47 31.56
C PRO A 810 1.47 3.49 30.82
N CYS A 811 0.85 4.37 30.03
CA CYS A 811 1.52 5.34 29.18
C CYS A 811 1.11 6.76 29.56
N PRO A 812 1.90 7.52 30.35
CA PRO A 812 1.64 8.93 30.58
C PRO A 812 1.96 9.75 29.32
N TYR A 813 1.09 10.71 29.00
CA TYR A 813 1.29 11.66 27.91
C TYR A 813 2.62 12.42 28.04
N GLN A 814 3.36 12.48 26.94
CA GLN A 814 4.53 13.33 26.76
C GLN A 814 4.35 14.16 25.49
N PRO A 815 4.77 15.44 25.48
CA PRO A 815 4.71 16.26 24.28
C PRO A 815 5.68 15.74 23.21
N ALA A 816 5.44 16.11 21.95
CA ALA A 816 6.37 15.93 20.85
C ALA A 816 7.72 16.64 21.14
N ASP A 817 8.79 16.18 20.49
CA ASP A 817 10.14 16.73 20.72
C ASP A 817 10.26 18.18 20.20
N GLU A 818 9.55 18.48 19.11
CA GLU A 818 9.59 19.80 18.46
C GLU A 818 8.21 20.42 18.28
N LEU A 819 7.81 21.24 19.26
CA LEU A 819 6.57 22.05 19.20
C LEU A 819 6.81 23.43 18.54
N PRO A 820 5.75 24.07 17.99
CA PRO A 820 5.80 25.43 17.45
C PRO A 820 6.25 26.48 18.46
N ASP A 821 6.90 27.53 17.97
CA ASP A 821 7.27 28.73 18.71
C ASP A 821 7.05 30.01 17.88
N ASP A 822 7.47 31.17 18.38
CA ASP A 822 7.29 32.45 17.69
C ASP A 822 8.02 32.54 16.33
N GLU A 823 9.11 31.78 16.16
CA GLU A 823 9.90 31.76 14.91
C GLU A 823 9.35 30.74 13.91
N TYR A 824 8.87 29.60 14.40
CA TYR A 824 8.31 28.49 13.63
C TYR A 824 6.88 28.18 14.11
N PRO A 825 5.89 29.01 13.73
CA PRO A 825 4.55 28.98 14.33
C PRO A 825 3.63 27.87 13.81
N PHE A 826 4.01 27.18 12.73
CA PHE A 826 3.20 26.10 12.14
C PHE A 826 3.71 24.71 12.53
N VAL A 827 2.83 23.72 12.59
CA VAL A 827 3.19 22.30 12.65
C VAL A 827 3.17 21.69 11.25
N LEU A 828 4.27 21.09 10.84
CA LEU A 828 4.37 20.26 9.64
C LEU A 828 3.99 18.81 9.96
N ASN A 829 3.02 18.30 9.21
CA ASN A 829 2.77 16.87 9.06
C ASN A 829 3.22 16.40 7.67
N THR A 830 3.87 15.24 7.60
CA THR A 830 4.25 14.63 6.32
C THR A 830 3.40 13.39 6.02
N GLY A 831 3.05 13.16 4.76
CA GLY A 831 2.35 11.93 4.39
C GLY A 831 2.36 11.65 2.90
N ARG A 832 1.28 11.02 2.42
CA ARG A 832 1.24 10.43 1.08
C ARG A 832 0.02 10.88 0.30
N VAL A 833 0.13 10.76 -1.03
CA VAL A 833 -0.98 10.87 -1.97
C VAL A 833 -1.23 9.53 -2.65
N LEU A 834 -2.38 9.39 -3.31
CA LEU A 834 -2.80 8.12 -3.90
C LEU A 834 -1.95 7.72 -5.10
N GLU A 835 -1.55 8.70 -5.90
CA GLU A 835 -0.91 8.53 -7.20
C GLU A 835 0.53 8.07 -7.05
N HIS A 836 1.22 8.59 -6.03
CA HIS A 836 2.66 8.38 -5.85
C HIS A 836 3.00 7.40 -4.76
N TRP A 837 4.14 6.73 -4.92
CA TRP A 837 4.62 5.75 -3.96
C TRP A 837 6.01 6.12 -3.42
N HIS A 838 6.12 6.15 -2.10
CA HIS A 838 7.37 6.35 -1.36
C HIS A 838 8.17 7.58 -1.87
N THR A 839 9.45 7.46 -2.23
CA THR A 839 10.25 8.58 -2.72
C THR A 839 9.98 8.94 -4.19
N GLY A 840 8.90 8.41 -4.77
CA GLY A 840 8.53 8.68 -6.17
C GLY A 840 9.42 8.00 -7.22
N SER A 841 10.39 7.16 -6.82
CA SER A 841 11.39 6.59 -7.76
C SER A 841 10.75 5.81 -8.91
N MET A 842 9.68 5.06 -8.63
CA MET A 842 8.88 4.35 -9.64
C MET A 842 7.76 5.23 -10.21
N THR A 843 6.94 5.84 -9.35
CA THR A 843 5.67 6.48 -9.78
C THR A 843 5.87 7.82 -10.50
N ARG A 844 6.93 8.58 -10.18
CA ARG A 844 7.30 9.79 -10.94
C ARG A 844 7.94 9.48 -12.30
N ARG A 845 8.27 8.20 -12.53
CA ARG A 845 8.73 7.66 -13.82
C ARG A 845 7.62 6.91 -14.56
N SER A 846 6.41 6.90 -14.02
CA SER A 846 5.19 6.43 -14.69
C SER A 846 4.51 7.61 -15.34
N LYS A 847 4.33 7.58 -16.67
CA LYS A 847 3.61 8.63 -17.41
C LYS A 847 2.18 8.74 -16.91
N ALA A 848 1.55 7.61 -16.61
CA ALA A 848 0.18 7.55 -16.11
C ALA A 848 0.01 8.29 -14.77
N LEU A 849 0.85 7.95 -13.79
CA LEU A 849 0.70 8.45 -12.42
C LEU A 849 1.21 9.88 -12.27
N ASP A 850 2.34 10.20 -12.91
CA ASP A 850 2.91 11.54 -12.88
C ASP A 850 1.99 12.57 -13.55
N ALA A 851 1.27 12.18 -14.61
CA ALA A 851 0.29 13.07 -15.24
C ALA A 851 -0.92 13.41 -14.35
N ILE A 852 -1.28 12.55 -13.38
CA ILE A 852 -2.40 12.81 -12.46
C ILE A 852 -1.99 13.80 -11.37
N GLN A 853 -0.77 13.67 -10.83
CA GLN A 853 -0.26 14.51 -9.75
C GLN A 853 1.20 14.92 -10.00
N PRO A 854 1.46 15.81 -10.98
CA PRO A 854 2.83 16.12 -11.41
C PRO A 854 3.59 17.02 -10.43
N GLU A 855 2.87 17.87 -9.70
CA GLU A 855 3.45 18.97 -8.92
C GLU A 855 3.48 18.67 -7.42
N ALA A 856 4.56 19.08 -6.76
CA ALA A 856 4.67 19.09 -5.31
C ALA A 856 3.81 20.20 -4.71
N PHE A 857 3.15 19.95 -3.58
CA PHE A 857 2.29 20.94 -2.94
C PHE A 857 2.38 20.92 -1.42
N VAL A 858 2.04 22.04 -0.79
CA VAL A 858 1.75 22.15 0.64
C VAL A 858 0.26 22.35 0.82
N ALA A 859 -0.41 21.40 1.49
CA ALA A 859 -1.79 21.57 1.88
C ALA A 859 -1.84 22.44 3.15
N ILE A 860 -2.64 23.51 3.09
CA ILE A 860 -2.71 24.55 4.12
C ILE A 860 -4.15 25.05 4.23
N HIS A 861 -4.56 25.41 5.44
CA HIS A 861 -5.91 25.91 5.68
C HIS A 861 -6.16 27.26 4.95
N PRO A 862 -7.34 27.48 4.35
CA PRO A 862 -7.65 28.74 3.66
C PRO A 862 -7.46 30.00 4.52
N ASP A 863 -7.82 29.96 5.80
CA ASP A 863 -7.66 31.11 6.71
C ASP A 863 -6.18 31.45 6.97
N ASP A 864 -5.29 30.46 6.91
CA ASP A 864 -3.84 30.71 7.05
C ASP A 864 -3.28 31.31 5.76
N LEU A 865 -3.77 30.90 4.60
CA LEU A 865 -3.44 31.55 3.32
C LEU A 865 -3.86 33.02 3.32
N GLU A 866 -5.06 33.33 3.81
CA GLU A 866 -5.55 34.72 3.94
C GLU A 866 -4.66 35.53 4.90
N GLN A 867 -4.29 34.96 6.05
CA GLN A 867 -3.37 35.62 7.01
C GLN A 867 -1.97 35.86 6.42
N LEU A 868 -1.52 34.99 5.53
CA LEU A 868 -0.23 35.10 4.84
C LEU A 868 -0.28 35.99 3.58
N ASP A 869 -1.45 36.54 3.20
CA ASP A 869 -1.66 37.25 1.93
C ASP A 869 -1.24 36.41 0.72
N ALA A 870 -1.58 35.11 0.76
CA ALA A 870 -1.27 34.13 -0.26
C ALA A 870 -2.54 33.53 -0.91
N ASN A 871 -2.40 33.06 -2.15
CA ASN A 871 -3.49 32.42 -2.89
C ASN A 871 -3.25 30.93 -3.10
N ASP A 872 -4.32 30.18 -3.35
CA ASP A 872 -4.23 28.80 -3.83
C ASP A 872 -3.39 28.73 -5.13
N GLY A 873 -2.51 27.74 -5.22
CA GLY A 873 -1.54 27.60 -6.31
C GLY A 873 -0.32 28.54 -6.25
N GLN A 874 -0.27 29.50 -5.32
CA GLN A 874 0.91 30.35 -5.14
C GLN A 874 2.06 29.57 -4.52
N TRP A 875 3.29 29.83 -4.97
CA TRP A 875 4.48 29.21 -4.38
C TRP A 875 4.76 29.75 -2.98
N LEU A 876 4.94 28.83 -2.04
CA LEU A 876 5.29 29.10 -0.65
C LEU A 876 6.66 28.50 -0.32
N ARG A 877 7.40 29.19 0.54
CA ARG A 877 8.62 28.70 1.16
C ARG A 877 8.30 28.18 2.55
N ILE A 878 8.66 26.93 2.80
CA ILE A 878 8.51 26.29 4.10
C ILE A 878 9.90 26.13 4.69
N THR A 879 10.12 26.67 5.89
CA THR A 879 11.43 26.67 6.55
C THR A 879 11.32 26.04 7.92
N SER A 880 12.24 25.13 8.23
CA SER A 880 12.44 24.55 9.56
C SER A 880 13.81 24.96 10.10
N ARG A 881 14.14 24.49 11.31
CA ARG A 881 15.49 24.64 11.89
C ARG A 881 16.60 23.94 11.09
N ARG A 882 16.25 23.04 10.16
CA ARG A 882 17.20 22.20 9.41
C ARG A 882 17.35 22.57 7.94
N GLY A 883 16.42 23.34 7.39
CA GLY A 883 16.44 23.74 5.98
C GLY A 883 15.11 24.27 5.49
N SER A 884 15.05 24.57 4.20
CA SER A 884 13.88 25.13 3.52
C SER A 884 13.56 24.38 2.24
N ILE A 885 12.28 24.36 1.85
CA ILE A 885 11.79 23.88 0.56
C ILE A 885 10.78 24.89 -0.02
N GLU A 886 10.54 24.81 -1.32
CA GLU A 886 9.54 25.63 -2.01
C GLU A 886 8.60 24.72 -2.82
N LEU A 887 7.30 25.01 -2.75
CA LEU A 887 6.24 24.24 -3.38
C LEU A 887 4.94 25.04 -3.45
N ALA A 888 4.03 24.63 -4.34
CA ALA A 888 2.76 25.33 -4.53
C ALA A 888 1.80 25.12 -3.34
N ALA A 889 1.10 26.18 -2.94
CA ALA A 889 0.00 26.09 -1.99
C ALA A 889 -1.17 25.30 -2.58
N ARG A 890 -1.79 24.47 -1.74
CA ARG A 890 -3.08 23.84 -2.02
C ARG A 890 -4.01 24.12 -0.85
N ALA A 891 -5.06 24.89 -1.08
CA ALA A 891 -6.08 25.14 -0.08
C ALA A 891 -6.76 23.82 0.34
N ASP A 892 -6.75 23.52 1.63
CA ASP A 892 -7.34 22.29 2.17
C ASP A 892 -8.01 22.54 3.52
N GLN A 893 -9.34 22.47 3.55
CA GLN A 893 -10.15 22.61 4.77
C GLN A 893 -10.02 21.41 5.71
N GLY A 894 -9.45 20.30 5.25
CA GLY A 894 -9.17 19.14 6.10
C GLY A 894 -7.98 19.34 7.04
N VAL A 895 -7.15 20.35 6.82
CA VAL A 895 -6.00 20.73 7.67
C VAL A 895 -6.45 21.79 8.67
N GLN A 896 -6.02 21.73 9.93
CA GLN A 896 -6.37 22.75 10.94
C GLN A 896 -5.54 24.04 10.77
N PRO A 897 -6.07 25.21 11.18
CA PRO A 897 -5.28 26.44 11.24
C PRO A 897 -4.01 26.26 12.09
N GLY A 898 -2.88 26.76 11.59
CA GLY A 898 -1.56 26.57 12.21
C GLY A 898 -0.90 25.22 11.90
N GLU A 899 -1.50 24.39 11.04
CA GLU A 899 -0.93 23.12 10.57
C GLU A 899 -0.77 23.14 9.05
N ILE A 900 0.23 22.39 8.56
CA ILE A 900 0.44 22.15 7.13
C ILE A 900 0.72 20.68 6.85
N PHE A 901 0.37 20.23 5.65
CA PHE A 901 0.68 18.89 5.17
C PHE A 901 1.54 18.92 3.91
N VAL A 902 2.65 18.18 3.91
CA VAL A 902 3.52 18.02 2.73
C VAL A 902 3.68 16.54 2.37
N PRO A 903 3.35 16.12 1.14
CA PRO A 903 3.65 14.78 0.65
C PRO A 903 5.15 14.63 0.35
N PHE A 904 5.78 13.56 0.83
CA PHE A 904 7.23 13.37 0.68
C PHE A 904 7.67 12.68 -0.62
N HIS A 905 6.81 12.62 -1.64
CA HIS A 905 7.06 11.92 -2.91
C HIS A 905 7.94 12.69 -3.89
N PHE A 906 8.11 13.99 -3.66
CA PHE A 906 8.68 14.92 -4.62
C PHE A 906 10.13 15.20 -4.23
N ARG A 907 11.06 14.81 -5.09
CA ARG A 907 12.48 15.09 -4.85
C ARG A 907 12.69 16.59 -4.81
N GLU A 908 12.15 17.31 -5.78
CA GLU A 908 12.27 18.77 -5.98
C GLU A 908 11.84 19.58 -4.76
N ALA A 909 10.95 19.04 -3.92
CA ALA A 909 10.52 19.59 -2.65
C ALA A 909 10.61 18.52 -1.54
N ALA A 910 11.81 17.96 -1.34
CA ALA A 910 12.04 16.86 -0.40
C ALA A 910 11.66 17.24 1.04
N ALA A 911 10.48 16.82 1.48
CA ALA A 911 9.90 17.13 2.79
C ALA A 911 10.83 16.79 3.96
N ASN A 912 11.62 15.72 3.83
CA ASN A 912 12.56 15.29 4.86
C ASN A 912 13.80 16.19 5.03
N THR A 913 13.94 17.21 4.20
CA THR A 913 14.85 18.34 4.49
C THR A 913 14.38 19.12 5.73
N LEU A 914 13.08 19.11 6.00
CA LEU A 914 12.46 19.85 7.11
C LEU A 914 12.37 19.03 8.40
N THR A 915 12.26 17.71 8.31
CA THR A 915 11.93 16.82 9.44
C THR A 915 13.08 16.67 10.43
N ASN A 916 12.75 16.45 11.71
CA ASN A 916 13.74 16.20 12.76
C ASN A 916 14.09 14.71 12.85
N ASP A 917 15.25 14.41 13.43
CA ASP A 917 15.76 13.05 13.63
C ASP A 917 15.70 12.60 15.10
N ALA A 918 14.78 13.18 15.89
CA ALA A 918 14.50 12.74 17.26
C ALA A 918 13.83 11.36 17.23
N LEU A 919 14.24 10.46 18.14
CA LEU A 919 13.87 9.05 18.09
C LEU A 919 12.97 8.64 19.25
N ASP A 920 11.96 7.83 18.96
CA ASP A 920 11.24 7.05 19.97
C ASP A 920 12.23 6.20 20.80
N PRO A 921 12.12 6.18 22.13
CA PRO A 921 13.13 5.57 22.99
C PRO A 921 13.21 4.04 22.86
N HIS A 922 12.11 3.37 22.51
CA HIS A 922 12.01 1.91 22.44
C HIS A 922 12.09 1.42 21.00
N GLY A 923 11.13 1.89 20.21
CA GLY A 923 11.00 1.70 18.81
C GLY A 923 12.24 2.16 18.09
N LYS A 924 12.86 3.31 18.41
CA LYS A 924 13.95 4.02 17.66
C LYS A 924 13.50 4.66 16.34
N ILE A 925 12.22 5.02 16.21
CA ILE A 925 11.67 5.60 14.96
C ILE A 925 11.77 7.12 15.03
N PRO A 926 12.06 7.81 13.92
CA PRO A 926 12.07 9.25 13.92
C PRO A 926 10.69 9.90 13.89
N GLU A 927 10.61 11.12 14.42
CA GLU A 927 9.41 11.94 14.44
C GLU A 927 9.19 12.67 13.11
N PHE A 928 8.40 12.06 12.22
CA PHE A 928 8.08 12.64 10.91
C PHE A 928 6.78 13.45 10.90
N LYS A 929 5.92 13.26 11.92
CA LYS A 929 4.53 13.73 11.92
C LYS A 929 4.35 15.05 12.68
N VAL A 930 5.38 15.48 13.41
CA VAL A 930 5.41 16.74 14.14
C VAL A 930 6.75 17.40 13.90
N CYS A 931 6.74 18.59 13.33
CA CYS A 931 7.93 19.40 13.10
C CYS A 931 7.52 20.86 13.03
N ALA A 932 8.15 21.74 13.80
CA ALA A 932 7.82 23.16 13.75
C ALA A 932 8.44 23.81 12.50
N VAL A 933 7.62 24.60 11.80
CA VAL A 933 8.01 25.28 10.56
C VAL A 933 7.44 26.70 10.49
N GLN A 934 8.06 27.49 9.64
CA GLN A 934 7.59 28.80 9.20
C GLN A 934 7.13 28.70 7.74
N VAL A 935 6.01 29.36 7.44
CA VAL A 935 5.47 29.47 6.08
C VAL A 935 5.56 30.91 5.63
N ALA A 936 6.07 31.14 4.42
CA ALA A 936 6.15 32.48 3.83
C ALA A 936 5.86 32.45 2.32
N PRO A 937 5.18 33.44 1.75
CA PRO A 937 5.03 33.58 0.31
C PRO A 937 6.39 33.73 -0.39
N VAL A 938 6.55 33.09 -1.55
CA VAL A 938 7.70 33.35 -2.43
C VAL A 938 7.37 34.58 -3.27
N ASN A 939 8.14 35.65 -3.11
CA ASN A 939 8.00 36.83 -3.97
C ASN A 939 8.46 36.48 -5.40
N PRO A 940 7.66 36.77 -6.45
CA PRO A 940 8.01 36.46 -7.84
C PRO A 940 9.17 37.31 -8.42
N ALA A 941 10.04 37.89 -7.58
CA ALA A 941 11.17 38.69 -8.00
C ALA A 941 12.43 38.33 -7.20
N GLY A 942 13.32 37.54 -7.81
CA GLY A 942 14.68 37.32 -7.33
C GLY A 942 15.31 36.01 -7.83
N ASP A 943 15.90 36.08 -9.03
CA ASP A 943 16.94 35.20 -9.60
C ASP A 943 16.70 33.67 -9.63
N HIS A 944 16.21 33.20 -10.78
CA HIS A 944 16.57 31.88 -11.33
C HIS A 944 17.90 31.96 -12.07
#